data_AF-A0A2S8PKC8-F1
#
_entry.id   AF-A0A2S8PKC8-F1
#
_cell.length_a   1.000
_cell.length_b   1.000
_cell.length_c   1.000
_cell.angle_alpha   90.00
_cell.angle_beta   90.00
_cell.angle_gamma   90.00
#
_symmetry.space_group_name_H-M   'P 1'
#
loop_
_entity.id
_entity.type
_entity.pdbx_description
1 polymer ?
#
loop_
_entity_poly.entity_id
_entity_poly.type
_entity_poly.pdbx_seq_one_letter_code
_entity_poly.pdbx_strand_id
1 'polypeptide(L)'
;MDKDIAIIGMACRFPGAQNYDEFWDNLKEGRSSIQEIPKERWDWRDYWGDPQSGKNKSNSKWGGFIRDVDAFDPAFFGLSAREVEVTDPQQRIMLELSWACLEDAGVRPSEISGEKIGVYMGVFNFDYKGLQESSNQTIETYHSIGTASAVIANRISHYFNLKGPSFPIDTACSSSFNAIHAAAQSLQLGECQMALAGGVSLILTPSRHISFSKAGMLSPTGSCKTFDDSADGYVRSEGAGVVLLKPLNQAVADGDPIYGVLKGSAVNHSGKTHTLTYPNPDAQAEVIVEAHQKAGIPVDSISYIEAHGTGTPKGDPMEFHGLVQAFEKLRLDQDPALETPGNYCGLGSVKANIGHLESAAGIAGVIKVLMSMKHKQLPGLHNFKKLNHRISMKGTPFYIVDGLRPWEALTSDTGEAYPRRAGISSFGFGGTNSHVVLEEAPPKKRTVSRKLPYCMVCLSGKTEEALARRLRDLLQWLERQDERYTLTDISATLLIRREHFGIRGAFIVRDIRELRNKITQVLAGNDAEGWLTAKVPPNRPEDTLAFESRGNALIKDLRVLKKSDAEEYERKLKEIADLYVHGYEADWKSIFPASGWKHAHLPTYPFARERYWLPEVNDAAAGGMAAGEGVQAQAIHPLLHTNTSDLREQRYSAAFTGQEFFLADHQVNGERIFPGVAYLEMARAAVICASGRECNREAAVSLRNLVWSVPVKAGADPVRIHIGLHPEGHDQVAFEIYSENEADADELTIHSQGTAYFVQNDPGPAAPVREIAEQAQLSRFTAERCYAYLRSIGLDYGPALRGIAAVYSRQGGYGAVCEAVDPAVPSGKGTVRGSCIRP
;
A
#
# COMPACT_ATOMS: atom_id res chain seq x y z
N MET A 1 37.27 -11.59 -15.35
CA MET A 1 36.70 -10.72 -14.30
C MET A 1 35.58 -11.51 -13.65
N ASP A 2 35.55 -11.56 -12.32
CA ASP A 2 34.48 -12.22 -11.58
C ASP A 2 33.17 -11.47 -11.86
N LYS A 3 32.15 -12.18 -12.37
CA LYS A 3 30.87 -11.62 -12.84
C LYS A 3 29.77 -11.70 -11.78
N ASP A 4 30.05 -12.36 -10.67
CA ASP A 4 29.09 -12.60 -9.60
C ASP A 4 28.73 -11.32 -8.86
N ILE A 5 27.45 -11.17 -8.53
CA ILE A 5 26.92 -10.02 -7.82
C ILE A 5 26.39 -10.47 -6.46
N ALA A 6 26.94 -9.92 -5.38
CA ALA A 6 26.43 -10.13 -4.03
C ALA A 6 25.17 -9.32 -3.77
N ILE A 7 24.21 -9.93 -3.08
CA ILE A 7 23.07 -9.26 -2.46
C ILE A 7 23.43 -8.97 -1.01
N ILE A 8 23.71 -7.71 -0.69
CA ILE A 8 24.26 -7.31 0.61
C ILE A 8 23.22 -6.74 1.58
N GLY A 9 22.07 -6.28 1.08
CA GLY A 9 20.95 -5.83 1.91
C GLY A 9 19.63 -6.07 1.23
N MET A 10 18.56 -6.14 2.02
CA MET A 10 17.19 -6.24 1.52
C MET A 10 16.19 -5.56 2.45
N ALA A 11 15.09 -5.08 1.88
CA ALA A 11 13.94 -4.61 2.63
C ALA A 11 12.65 -4.91 1.85
N CYS A 12 11.55 -5.15 2.55
CA CYS A 12 10.25 -5.36 1.91
C CYS A 12 9.08 -4.97 2.81
N ARG A 13 7.95 -4.65 2.17
CA ARG A 13 6.63 -4.56 2.77
C ARG A 13 5.68 -5.39 1.90
N PHE A 14 5.17 -6.47 2.46
CA PHE A 14 4.27 -7.42 1.78
C PHE A 14 2.96 -7.56 2.55
N PRO A 15 1.90 -8.13 1.96
CA PRO A 15 0.67 -8.38 2.68
C PRO A 15 0.95 -9.22 3.93
N GLY A 16 0.41 -8.80 5.07
CA GLY A 16 0.65 -9.45 6.35
C GLY A 16 2.07 -9.28 6.95
N ALA A 17 2.99 -8.56 6.30
CA ALA A 17 4.38 -8.43 6.77
C ALA A 17 5.01 -7.05 6.47
N GLN A 18 5.53 -6.39 7.50
CA GLN A 18 6.20 -5.08 7.38
C GLN A 18 7.71 -5.17 7.10
N ASN A 19 8.29 -6.37 7.19
CA ASN A 19 9.70 -6.64 6.94
C ASN A 19 9.90 -8.12 6.54
N TYR A 20 11.11 -8.49 6.12
CA TYR A 20 11.41 -9.84 5.62
C TYR A 20 11.38 -10.91 6.72
N ASP A 21 11.57 -10.56 8.00
CA ASP A 21 11.51 -11.53 9.11
C ASP A 21 10.04 -11.90 9.41
N GLU A 22 9.13 -10.92 9.47
CA GLU A 22 7.68 -11.17 9.54
C GLU A 22 7.19 -11.96 8.32
N PHE A 23 7.68 -11.62 7.14
CA PHE A 23 7.34 -12.34 5.92
C PHE A 23 7.80 -13.80 5.99
N TRP A 24 9.01 -14.06 6.45
CA TRP A 24 9.51 -15.42 6.65
C TRP A 24 8.68 -16.21 7.68
N ASP A 25 8.32 -15.57 8.79
CA ASP A 25 7.44 -16.16 9.81
C ASP A 25 6.05 -16.48 9.25
N ASN A 26 5.53 -15.67 8.33
CA ASN A 26 4.27 -15.97 7.64
C ASN A 26 4.42 -17.20 6.72
N LEU A 27 5.52 -17.28 5.97
CA LEU A 27 5.76 -18.38 5.04
C LEU A 27 5.98 -19.72 5.74
N LYS A 28 6.79 -19.76 6.81
CA LYS A 28 7.10 -21.00 7.55
C LYS A 28 5.85 -21.60 8.21
N GLU A 29 4.92 -20.74 8.62
CA GLU A 29 3.64 -21.12 9.22
C GLU A 29 2.56 -21.44 8.17
N GLY A 30 2.88 -21.29 6.88
CA GLY A 30 1.93 -21.53 5.79
C GLY A 30 0.74 -20.56 5.80
N ARG A 31 0.91 -19.34 6.31
CA ARG A 31 -0.16 -18.32 6.37
C ARG A 31 -0.48 -17.78 4.97
N SER A 32 -1.78 -17.54 4.73
CA SER A 32 -2.26 -16.74 3.60
C SER A 32 -2.53 -15.31 4.04
N SER A 33 -2.09 -14.36 3.22
CA SER A 33 -2.31 -12.92 3.42
C SER A 33 -3.33 -12.35 2.45
N ILE A 34 -4.18 -13.22 1.88
CA ILE A 34 -5.30 -12.83 1.02
C ILE A 34 -6.54 -12.55 1.86
N GLN A 35 -7.21 -11.44 1.55
CA GLN A 35 -8.44 -10.99 2.18
C GLN A 35 -9.41 -10.40 1.14
N GLU A 36 -10.62 -10.04 1.57
CA GLU A 36 -11.49 -9.24 0.72
C GLU A 36 -10.88 -7.85 0.50
N ILE A 37 -11.19 -7.22 -0.65
CA ILE A 37 -10.76 -5.85 -0.94
C ILE A 37 -11.27 -4.93 0.20
N PRO A 38 -10.36 -4.25 0.92
CA PRO A 38 -10.72 -3.40 2.04
C PRO A 38 -11.40 -2.12 1.54
N LYS A 39 -12.35 -1.58 2.31
CA LYS A 39 -13.15 -0.40 1.93
C LYS A 39 -12.29 0.84 1.69
N GLU A 40 -11.15 0.89 2.37
CA GLU A 40 -10.11 1.92 2.25
C GLU A 40 -9.44 1.94 0.86
N ARG A 41 -9.65 0.92 0.02
CA ARG A 41 -9.28 0.95 -1.41
C ARG A 41 -10.48 1.30 -2.28
N TRP A 42 -11.54 0.49 -2.20
CA TRP A 42 -12.87 0.75 -2.77
C TRP A 42 -13.89 -0.27 -2.22
N ASP A 43 -15.19 0.02 -2.31
CA ASP A 43 -16.22 -0.98 -2.01
C ASP A 43 -16.40 -1.94 -3.20
N TRP A 44 -15.91 -3.17 -3.05
CA TRP A 44 -16.00 -4.19 -4.10
C TRP A 44 -17.45 -4.55 -4.45
N ARG A 45 -18.43 -4.29 -3.56
CA ARG A 45 -19.86 -4.58 -3.80
C ARG A 45 -20.42 -3.77 -4.97
N ASP A 46 -19.92 -2.56 -5.19
CA ASP A 46 -20.32 -1.71 -6.31
C ASP A 46 -19.95 -2.33 -7.67
N TYR A 47 -18.89 -3.14 -7.68
CA TYR A 47 -18.35 -3.79 -8.87
C TYR A 47 -18.66 -5.29 -8.91
N TRP A 48 -19.33 -5.85 -7.89
CA TRP A 48 -19.66 -7.27 -7.87
C TRP A 48 -20.68 -7.63 -8.95
N GLY A 49 -20.41 -8.72 -9.69
CA GLY A 49 -21.30 -9.26 -10.71
C GLY A 49 -20.57 -10.15 -11.72
N ASP A 50 -21.31 -10.64 -12.72
CA ASP A 50 -20.71 -11.41 -13.81
C ASP A 50 -19.88 -10.48 -14.72
N PRO A 51 -18.55 -10.70 -14.85
CA PRO A 51 -17.70 -9.87 -15.70
C PRO A 51 -18.03 -9.99 -17.20
N GLN A 52 -18.64 -11.09 -17.66
CA GLN A 52 -18.96 -11.31 -19.07
C GLN A 52 -20.22 -10.55 -19.52
N SER A 53 -21.25 -10.49 -18.67
CA SER A 53 -22.52 -9.81 -18.99
C SER A 53 -22.66 -8.41 -18.36
N GLY A 54 -21.98 -8.14 -17.24
CA GLY A 54 -22.10 -6.89 -16.49
C GLY A 54 -21.16 -5.77 -16.96
N LYS A 55 -21.69 -4.54 -17.05
CA LYS A 55 -20.87 -3.34 -17.26
C LYS A 55 -20.01 -3.10 -16.02
N ASN A 56 -18.70 -3.03 -16.20
CA ASN A 56 -17.71 -2.79 -15.15
C ASN A 56 -17.86 -3.72 -13.93
N LYS A 57 -18.22 -4.99 -14.15
CA LYS A 57 -18.37 -5.99 -13.09
C LYS A 57 -17.18 -6.93 -12.98
N SER A 58 -16.97 -7.45 -11.78
CA SER A 58 -15.99 -8.46 -11.43
C SER A 58 -16.62 -9.51 -10.49
N ASN A 59 -16.23 -10.77 -10.68
CA ASN A 59 -16.59 -11.89 -9.83
C ASN A 59 -15.48 -12.26 -8.83
N SER A 60 -14.41 -11.46 -8.73
CA SER A 60 -13.36 -11.63 -7.73
C SER A 60 -13.38 -10.44 -6.79
N LYS A 61 -13.41 -10.72 -5.49
CA LYS A 61 -13.40 -9.71 -4.42
C LYS A 61 -12.15 -9.80 -3.55
N TRP A 62 -11.17 -10.59 -3.98
CA TRP A 62 -10.00 -10.98 -3.18
C TRP A 62 -8.75 -10.21 -3.60
N GLY A 63 -7.87 -9.94 -2.64
CA GLY A 63 -6.55 -9.37 -2.88
C GLY A 63 -5.63 -9.52 -1.67
N GLY A 64 -4.33 -9.38 -1.88
CA GLY A 64 -3.36 -9.14 -0.80
C GLY A 64 -3.08 -7.65 -0.69
N PHE A 65 -3.16 -7.09 0.52
CA PHE A 65 -3.02 -5.65 0.76
C PHE A 65 -1.96 -5.36 1.80
N ILE A 66 -1.14 -4.35 1.54
CA ILE A 66 -0.21 -3.85 2.55
C ILE A 66 -0.96 -2.94 3.53
N ARG A 67 -0.53 -2.95 4.79
CA ARG A 67 -1.01 -1.98 5.78
C ARG A 67 -0.41 -0.61 5.50
N ASP A 68 -1.11 0.44 5.94
CA ASP A 68 -0.60 1.81 5.99
C ASP A 68 -0.03 2.29 4.63
N VAL A 69 -0.76 2.02 3.54
CA VAL A 69 -0.37 2.45 2.18
C VAL A 69 -0.32 3.96 2.06
N ASP A 70 -1.14 4.66 2.84
CA ASP A 70 -1.27 6.10 2.90
C ASP A 70 -0.30 6.74 3.90
N ALA A 71 0.49 5.96 4.65
CA ALA A 71 1.34 6.49 5.71
C ALA A 71 2.79 6.76 5.25
N PHE A 72 3.38 7.87 5.72
CA PHE A 72 4.74 8.28 5.40
C PHE A 72 5.34 9.24 6.45
N ASP A 73 6.67 9.38 6.50
CA ASP A 73 7.42 10.29 7.37
C ASP A 73 8.09 11.41 6.57
N PRO A 74 7.38 12.50 6.23
CA PRO A 74 7.93 13.52 5.35
C PRO A 74 9.01 14.38 6.02
N ALA A 75 8.91 14.61 7.34
CA ALA A 75 9.91 15.35 8.09
C ALA A 75 11.27 14.64 8.06
N PHE A 76 11.28 13.30 8.08
CA PHE A 76 12.51 12.55 7.89
C PHE A 76 13.15 12.81 6.52
N PHE A 77 12.37 12.87 5.45
CA PHE A 77 12.88 13.05 4.09
C PHE A 77 12.98 14.52 3.63
N GLY A 78 12.66 15.48 4.49
CA GLY A 78 12.69 16.90 4.16
C GLY A 78 11.63 17.32 3.14
N LEU A 79 10.51 16.60 3.09
CA LEU A 79 9.40 16.87 2.19
C LEU A 79 8.27 17.64 2.91
N SER A 80 7.56 18.49 2.18
CA SER A 80 6.40 19.20 2.72
C SER A 80 5.14 18.33 2.67
N ALA A 81 4.21 18.51 3.60
CA ALA A 81 2.92 17.79 3.59
C ALA A 81 2.19 17.93 2.25
N ARG A 82 2.14 19.15 1.69
CA ARG A 82 1.49 19.46 0.41
C ARG A 82 2.10 18.69 -0.77
N GLU A 83 3.41 18.51 -0.80
CA GLU A 83 4.06 17.68 -1.81
C GLU A 83 3.68 16.20 -1.65
N VAL A 84 3.66 15.72 -0.42
CA VAL A 84 3.49 14.30 -0.08
C VAL A 84 2.06 13.82 -0.36
N GLU A 85 1.06 14.68 -0.16
CA GLU A 85 -0.36 14.41 -0.48
C GLU A 85 -0.59 14.04 -1.94
N VAL A 86 0.10 14.70 -2.88
CA VAL A 86 -0.01 14.40 -4.32
C VAL A 86 1.04 13.40 -4.80
N THR A 87 1.93 12.95 -3.91
CA THR A 87 2.97 11.98 -4.22
C THR A 87 2.42 10.55 -4.15
N ASP A 88 2.55 9.82 -5.25
CA ASP A 88 2.19 8.41 -5.37
C ASP A 88 2.81 7.61 -4.20
N PRO A 89 2.01 6.86 -3.42
CA PRO A 89 2.53 6.03 -2.36
C PRO A 89 3.64 5.07 -2.78
N GLN A 90 3.72 4.70 -4.06
CA GLN A 90 4.84 3.93 -4.61
C GLN A 90 6.18 4.66 -4.44
N GLN A 91 6.23 5.97 -4.67
CA GLN A 91 7.46 6.77 -4.45
C GLN A 91 7.82 6.81 -2.96
N ARG A 92 6.82 6.98 -2.09
CA ARG A 92 6.97 7.07 -0.63
C ARG A 92 7.52 5.79 -0.04
N ILE A 93 6.88 4.67 -0.35
CA ILE A 93 7.26 3.33 0.13
C ILE A 93 8.66 2.98 -0.36
N MET A 94 8.97 3.22 -1.64
CA MET A 94 10.29 2.89 -2.17
C MET A 94 11.42 3.74 -1.58
N LEU A 95 11.13 4.98 -1.16
CA LEU A 95 12.09 5.81 -0.45
C LEU A 95 12.36 5.28 0.98
N GLU A 96 11.32 4.91 1.74
CA GLU A 96 11.46 4.25 3.05
C GLU A 96 12.23 2.92 2.94
N LEU A 97 11.86 2.07 1.97
CA LEU A 97 12.50 0.77 1.78
C LEU A 97 13.94 0.89 1.30
N SER A 98 14.28 1.91 0.51
CA SER A 98 15.67 2.15 0.11
C SER A 98 16.54 2.51 1.32
N TRP A 99 16.04 3.36 2.22
CA TRP A 99 16.72 3.63 3.49
C TRP A 99 16.89 2.35 4.32
N ALA A 100 15.81 1.59 4.50
CA ALA A 100 15.84 0.35 5.28
C ALA A 100 16.81 -0.68 4.68
N CYS A 101 16.91 -0.77 3.35
CA CYS A 101 17.84 -1.67 2.66
C CYS A 101 19.30 -1.24 2.81
N LEU A 102 19.59 0.05 2.74
CA LEU A 102 20.93 0.60 3.02
C LEU A 102 21.34 0.31 4.47
N GLU A 103 20.44 0.52 5.44
CA GLU A 103 20.68 0.11 6.81
C GLU A 103 20.87 -1.41 6.92
N ASP A 104 20.02 -2.22 6.34
CA ASP A 104 20.18 -3.68 6.39
C ASP A 104 21.56 -4.14 5.84
N ALA A 105 22.05 -3.50 4.77
CA ALA A 105 23.39 -3.72 4.21
C ALA A 105 24.54 -3.16 5.07
N GLY A 106 24.24 -2.27 6.01
CA GLY A 106 25.24 -1.54 6.79
C GLY A 106 25.96 -0.44 5.99
N VAL A 107 25.30 0.11 4.98
CA VAL A 107 25.80 1.22 4.17
C VAL A 107 25.14 2.50 4.67
N ARG A 108 25.95 3.46 5.13
CA ARG A 108 25.40 4.75 5.57
C ARG A 108 25.09 5.63 4.37
N PRO A 109 23.88 6.20 4.28
CA PRO A 109 23.54 7.21 3.26
C PRO A 109 24.61 8.30 3.07
N SER A 110 25.22 8.80 4.14
CA SER A 110 26.28 9.80 4.08
C SER A 110 27.54 9.33 3.36
N GLU A 111 27.87 8.02 3.43
CA GLU A 111 29.08 7.45 2.82
C GLU A 111 28.96 7.27 1.32
N ILE A 112 27.73 7.18 0.79
CA ILE A 112 27.47 6.98 -0.63
C ILE A 112 26.94 8.25 -1.32
N SER A 113 26.80 9.35 -0.58
CA SER A 113 26.35 10.62 -1.13
C SER A 113 27.36 11.14 -2.16
N GLY A 114 26.90 11.44 -3.38
CA GLY A 114 27.74 11.87 -4.49
C GLY A 114 28.38 10.73 -5.29
N GLU A 115 28.23 9.49 -4.84
CA GLU A 115 28.81 8.31 -5.50
C GLU A 115 27.95 7.78 -6.65
N LYS A 116 28.57 7.01 -7.55
CA LYS A 116 27.88 6.33 -8.66
C LYS A 116 27.16 5.08 -8.19
N ILE A 117 26.06 5.27 -7.49
CA ILE A 117 25.14 4.19 -7.10
C ILE A 117 23.94 4.20 -8.04
N GLY A 118 23.61 3.05 -8.64
CA GLY A 118 22.48 2.92 -9.54
C GLY A 118 21.16 2.63 -8.80
N VAL A 119 20.03 3.00 -9.42
CA VAL A 119 18.67 2.80 -8.90
C VAL A 119 17.74 2.29 -10.01
N TYR A 120 17.29 1.05 -9.88
CA TYR A 120 16.48 0.35 -10.89
C TYR A 120 15.20 -0.16 -10.23
N MET A 121 14.05 0.37 -10.63
CA MET A 121 12.79 0.05 -9.95
C MET A 121 11.77 -0.54 -10.91
N GLY A 122 11.39 -1.78 -10.66
CA GLY A 122 10.27 -2.42 -11.32
C GLY A 122 8.97 -1.75 -10.91
N VAL A 123 8.27 -1.14 -11.85
CA VAL A 123 7.03 -0.41 -11.60
C VAL A 123 5.95 -0.91 -12.55
N PHE A 124 4.75 -1.03 -12.03
CA PHE A 124 3.55 -1.37 -12.80
C PHE A 124 2.36 -0.95 -11.94
N ASN A 125 1.26 -0.57 -12.58
CA ASN A 125 0.09 0.08 -11.99
C ASN A 125 0.33 1.57 -11.67
N PHE A 126 -0.44 2.42 -12.36
CA PHE A 126 -0.46 3.88 -12.19
C PHE A 126 -1.78 4.31 -11.57
N ASP A 127 -2.26 3.56 -10.57
CA ASP A 127 -3.59 3.75 -9.98
C ASP A 127 -3.71 5.13 -9.33
N TYR A 128 -2.67 5.62 -8.64
CA TYR A 128 -2.67 6.94 -8.03
C TYR A 128 -2.70 8.07 -9.05
N LYS A 129 -2.01 7.87 -10.19
CA LYS A 129 -2.12 8.76 -11.34
C LYS A 129 -3.56 8.82 -11.86
N GLY A 130 -4.20 7.65 -11.99
CA GLY A 130 -5.61 7.58 -12.37
C GLY A 130 -6.53 8.32 -11.40
N LEU A 131 -6.30 8.18 -10.09
CA LEU A 131 -7.02 8.94 -9.05
C LEU A 131 -6.81 10.45 -9.23
N GLN A 132 -5.56 10.89 -9.37
CA GLN A 132 -5.20 12.31 -9.56
C GLN A 132 -5.83 12.90 -10.83
N GLU A 133 -5.73 12.21 -11.97
CA GLU A 133 -6.30 12.65 -13.26
C GLU A 133 -7.83 12.61 -13.28
N SER A 134 -8.45 11.75 -12.47
CA SER A 134 -9.91 11.73 -12.29
C SER A 134 -10.43 12.73 -11.26
N SER A 135 -9.54 13.38 -10.52
CA SER A 135 -9.91 14.39 -9.52
C SER A 135 -10.07 15.76 -10.18
N ASN A 136 -11.07 16.53 -9.75
CA ASN A 136 -11.24 17.93 -10.16
C ASN A 136 -10.34 18.88 -9.33
N GLN A 137 -9.15 18.43 -8.91
CA GLN A 137 -8.24 19.24 -8.11
C GLN A 137 -7.54 20.31 -8.97
N THR A 138 -7.26 21.47 -8.37
CA THR A 138 -6.40 22.48 -8.97
C THR A 138 -5.02 21.88 -9.27
N ILE A 139 -4.52 22.12 -10.48
CA ILE A 139 -3.18 21.65 -10.88
C ILE A 139 -2.14 22.53 -10.18
N GLU A 140 -1.36 21.90 -9.32
CA GLU A 140 -0.32 22.54 -8.49
C GLU A 140 1.09 22.14 -8.93
N THR A 141 2.12 22.80 -8.38
CA THR A 141 3.53 22.59 -8.73
C THR A 141 3.98 21.13 -8.68
N TYR A 142 3.53 20.36 -7.69
CA TYR A 142 3.93 18.97 -7.48
C TYR A 142 3.10 17.96 -8.29
N HIS A 143 2.06 18.40 -9.00
CA HIS A 143 1.09 17.53 -9.67
C HIS A 143 1.78 16.54 -10.62
N SER A 144 2.60 17.04 -11.55
CA SER A 144 3.25 16.18 -12.56
C SER A 144 4.32 15.27 -11.98
N ILE A 145 5.09 15.71 -10.99
CA ILE A 145 6.18 14.90 -10.42
C ILE A 145 5.68 13.92 -9.36
N GLY A 146 4.53 14.18 -8.74
CA GLY A 146 3.92 13.33 -7.72
C GLY A 146 3.53 11.95 -8.26
N THR A 147 3.16 11.83 -9.53
CA THR A 147 2.70 10.56 -10.14
C THR A 147 3.56 10.08 -11.32
N ALA A 148 4.61 10.82 -11.67
CA ALA A 148 5.54 10.42 -12.72
C ALA A 148 6.31 9.15 -12.33
N SER A 149 6.23 8.12 -13.19
CA SER A 149 6.92 6.83 -12.96
C SER A 149 8.44 6.99 -12.86
N ALA A 150 9.03 7.88 -13.66
CA ALA A 150 10.45 8.22 -13.59
C ALA A 150 10.90 8.66 -12.19
N VAL A 151 10.01 9.35 -11.47
CA VAL A 151 10.32 9.91 -10.15
C VAL A 151 10.38 8.83 -9.07
N ILE A 152 9.81 7.64 -9.28
CA ILE A 152 9.95 6.51 -8.32
C ILE A 152 11.43 6.15 -8.10
N ALA A 153 12.21 6.03 -9.18
CA ALA A 153 13.66 5.82 -9.07
C ALA A 153 14.39 7.14 -8.76
N ASN A 154 14.03 8.23 -9.45
CA ASN A 154 14.81 9.46 -9.38
C ASN A 154 14.72 10.17 -8.03
N ARG A 155 13.62 10.03 -7.29
CA ARG A 155 13.48 10.59 -5.94
C ARG A 155 14.44 9.95 -4.94
N ILE A 156 14.68 8.63 -5.09
CA ILE A 156 15.70 7.91 -4.30
C ILE A 156 17.08 8.47 -4.62
N SER A 157 17.44 8.52 -5.91
CA SER A 157 18.72 9.08 -6.35
C SER A 157 18.91 10.54 -5.91
N HIS A 158 17.84 11.34 -5.96
CA HIS A 158 17.86 12.74 -5.52
C HIS A 158 18.10 12.86 -4.02
N TYR A 159 17.31 12.17 -3.19
CA TYR A 159 17.39 12.25 -1.73
C TYR A 159 18.76 11.78 -1.21
N PHE A 160 19.26 10.66 -1.73
CA PHE A 160 20.56 10.12 -1.34
C PHE A 160 21.74 10.78 -2.09
N ASN A 161 21.47 11.72 -3.01
CA ASN A 161 22.46 12.39 -3.87
C ASN A 161 23.33 11.40 -4.70
N LEU A 162 22.72 10.34 -5.21
CA LEU A 162 23.37 9.30 -6.03
C LEU A 162 23.56 9.79 -7.47
N LYS A 163 24.66 9.37 -8.10
CA LYS A 163 25.07 9.79 -9.45
C LYS A 163 25.12 8.65 -10.47
N GLY A 164 24.66 7.45 -10.12
CA GLY A 164 24.57 6.31 -11.05
C GLY A 164 23.30 6.34 -11.91
N PRO A 165 23.11 5.34 -12.79
CA PRO A 165 21.90 5.23 -13.59
C PRO A 165 20.65 5.12 -12.72
N SER A 166 19.58 5.83 -13.07
CA SER A 166 18.37 5.93 -12.25
C SER A 166 17.14 5.91 -13.16
N PHE A 167 16.42 4.80 -13.21
CA PHE A 167 15.23 4.71 -14.04
C PHE A 167 14.25 3.61 -13.59
N PRO A 168 12.93 3.82 -13.84
CA PRO A 168 11.93 2.79 -13.69
C PRO A 168 11.98 1.79 -14.86
N ILE A 169 11.51 0.57 -14.62
CA ILE A 169 11.33 -0.47 -15.64
C ILE A 169 9.92 -1.03 -15.52
N ASP A 170 9.18 -1.03 -16.63
CA ASP A 170 7.85 -1.64 -16.72
C ASP A 170 7.86 -2.73 -17.80
N THR A 171 7.91 -3.97 -17.34
CA THR A 171 7.71 -5.18 -18.14
C THR A 171 6.57 -6.02 -17.55
N ALA A 172 5.55 -5.35 -16.98
CA ALA A 172 4.47 -5.97 -16.22
C ALA A 172 5.00 -6.84 -15.06
N CYS A 173 4.57 -8.11 -14.95
CA CYS A 173 4.91 -9.01 -13.85
C CYS A 173 6.41 -9.32 -13.70
N SER A 174 7.21 -9.14 -14.76
CA SER A 174 8.66 -9.39 -14.73
C SER A 174 9.49 -8.14 -14.40
N SER A 175 8.85 -7.00 -14.10
CA SER A 175 9.52 -5.69 -13.94
C SER A 175 10.66 -5.70 -12.92
N SER A 176 10.45 -6.21 -11.70
CA SER A 176 11.51 -6.23 -10.68
C SER A 176 12.70 -7.12 -11.07
N PHE A 177 12.51 -8.14 -11.91
CA PHE A 177 13.62 -8.97 -12.41
C PHE A 177 14.40 -8.30 -13.52
N ASN A 178 13.71 -7.56 -14.38
CA ASN A 178 14.39 -6.72 -15.35
C ASN A 178 15.18 -5.61 -14.65
N ALA A 179 14.68 -5.09 -13.52
CA ALA A 179 15.43 -4.17 -12.67
C ALA A 179 16.70 -4.80 -12.07
N ILE A 180 16.61 -6.00 -11.50
CA ILE A 180 17.79 -6.75 -11.01
C ILE A 180 18.76 -7.06 -12.15
N HIS A 181 18.26 -7.48 -13.31
CA HIS A 181 19.07 -7.80 -14.48
C HIS A 181 19.84 -6.57 -14.99
N ALA A 182 19.15 -5.44 -15.17
CA ALA A 182 19.76 -4.18 -15.59
C ALA A 182 20.80 -3.68 -14.56
N ALA A 183 20.48 -3.76 -13.27
CA ALA A 183 21.42 -3.42 -12.20
C ALA A 183 22.68 -4.30 -12.25
N ALA A 184 22.52 -5.61 -12.41
CA ALA A 184 23.64 -6.54 -12.53
C ALA A 184 24.51 -6.23 -13.76
N GLN A 185 23.90 -5.91 -14.92
CA GLN A 185 24.63 -5.50 -16.11
C GLN A 185 25.43 -4.21 -15.88
N SER A 186 24.81 -3.17 -15.29
CA SER A 186 25.50 -1.91 -15.01
C SER A 186 26.66 -2.08 -14.02
N LEU A 187 26.54 -2.97 -13.03
CA LEU A 187 27.66 -3.30 -12.13
C LEU A 187 28.79 -4.03 -12.87
N GLN A 188 28.46 -5.00 -13.73
CA GLN A 188 29.43 -5.74 -14.54
C GLN A 188 30.16 -4.86 -15.56
N LEU A 189 29.48 -3.83 -16.08
CA LEU A 189 30.03 -2.85 -17.01
C LEU A 189 30.78 -1.70 -16.30
N GLY A 190 30.70 -1.62 -14.96
CA GLY A 190 31.34 -0.55 -14.18
C GLY A 190 30.65 0.82 -14.31
N GLU A 191 29.37 0.85 -14.71
CA GLU A 191 28.57 2.10 -14.76
C GLU A 191 28.23 2.62 -13.36
N CYS A 192 28.19 1.72 -12.38
CA CYS A 192 28.00 1.99 -10.96
C CYS A 192 28.79 0.99 -10.10
N GLN A 193 29.03 1.34 -8.83
CA GLN A 193 29.77 0.49 -7.88
C GLN A 193 28.86 -0.31 -6.94
N MET A 194 27.64 0.17 -6.72
CA MET A 194 26.54 -0.54 -6.07
C MET A 194 25.23 -0.15 -6.77
N ALA A 195 24.20 -0.97 -6.62
CA ALA A 195 22.89 -0.67 -7.21
C ALA A 195 21.74 -1.11 -6.29
N LEU A 196 20.76 -0.22 -6.09
CA LEU A 196 19.45 -0.57 -5.55
C LEU A 196 18.58 -1.12 -6.67
N ALA A 197 18.06 -2.33 -6.50
CA ALA A 197 17.18 -2.97 -7.46
C ALA A 197 15.94 -3.55 -6.76
N GLY A 198 14.76 -3.35 -7.31
CA GLY A 198 13.54 -3.79 -6.63
C GLY A 198 12.29 -3.63 -7.47
N GLY A 199 11.14 -3.61 -6.80
CA GLY A 199 9.89 -3.24 -7.43
C GLY A 199 8.77 -3.00 -6.43
N VAL A 200 7.73 -2.30 -6.90
CA VAL A 200 6.54 -1.94 -6.15
C VAL A 200 5.29 -2.10 -7.00
N SER A 201 4.21 -2.58 -6.41
CA SER A 201 2.86 -2.66 -6.98
C SER A 201 1.84 -2.30 -5.92
N LEU A 202 0.90 -1.41 -6.25
CA LEU A 202 -0.24 -1.06 -5.40
C LEU A 202 -1.56 -1.21 -6.16
N ILE A 203 -2.65 -1.40 -5.41
CA ILE A 203 -3.99 -1.66 -5.94
C ILE A 203 -4.92 -0.61 -5.34
N LEU A 204 -5.07 0.53 -6.03
CA LEU A 204 -5.77 1.71 -5.49
C LEU A 204 -7.06 2.04 -6.25
N THR A 205 -7.29 1.39 -7.39
CA THR A 205 -8.49 1.57 -8.22
C THR A 205 -9.07 0.24 -8.72
N PRO A 206 -10.39 0.16 -8.94
CA PRO A 206 -11.05 -1.07 -9.39
C PRO A 206 -10.80 -1.40 -10.87
N SER A 207 -10.37 -0.44 -11.69
CA SER A 207 -10.34 -0.53 -13.16
C SER A 207 -9.56 -1.75 -13.68
N ARG A 208 -8.34 -1.97 -13.19
CA ARG A 208 -7.52 -3.14 -13.59
C ARG A 208 -8.06 -4.44 -13.03
N HIS A 209 -8.59 -4.43 -11.82
CA HIS A 209 -9.21 -5.61 -11.20
C HIS A 209 -10.40 -6.11 -12.04
N ILE A 210 -11.25 -5.19 -12.48
CA ILE A 210 -12.36 -5.47 -13.41
C ILE A 210 -11.82 -5.99 -14.74
N SER A 211 -10.82 -5.32 -15.33
CA SER A 211 -10.24 -5.73 -16.61
C SER A 211 -9.68 -7.15 -16.58
N PHE A 212 -8.94 -7.52 -15.54
CA PHE A 212 -8.36 -8.86 -15.40
C PHE A 212 -9.42 -9.92 -15.08
N SER A 213 -10.46 -9.55 -14.35
CA SER A 213 -11.63 -10.42 -14.14
C SER A 213 -12.37 -10.69 -15.45
N LYS A 214 -12.54 -9.69 -16.32
CA LYS A 214 -13.10 -9.83 -17.68
C LYS A 214 -12.26 -10.70 -18.59
N ALA A 215 -10.94 -10.61 -18.46
CA ALA A 215 -10.00 -11.47 -19.16
C ALA A 215 -9.95 -12.92 -18.61
N GLY A 216 -10.70 -13.23 -17.54
CA GLY A 216 -10.72 -14.55 -16.92
C GLY A 216 -9.42 -14.92 -16.22
N MET A 217 -8.61 -13.93 -15.84
CA MET A 217 -7.28 -14.15 -15.23
C MET A 217 -7.35 -14.34 -13.71
N LEU A 218 -8.38 -13.78 -13.06
CA LEU A 218 -8.47 -13.75 -11.61
C LEU A 218 -9.14 -14.99 -11.03
N SER A 219 -8.59 -15.50 -9.93
CA SER A 219 -9.22 -16.55 -9.14
C SER A 219 -10.48 -16.00 -8.44
N PRO A 220 -11.66 -16.60 -8.66
CA PRO A 220 -12.87 -16.25 -7.93
C PRO A 220 -12.84 -16.77 -6.47
N THR A 221 -12.00 -17.78 -6.19
CA THR A 221 -11.92 -18.43 -4.88
C THR A 221 -10.88 -17.79 -3.95
N GLY A 222 -10.09 -16.83 -4.44
CA GLY A 222 -9.19 -16.07 -3.58
C GLY A 222 -7.89 -16.78 -3.22
N SER A 223 -7.39 -17.68 -4.07
CA SER A 223 -6.09 -18.33 -3.87
C SER A 223 -5.37 -18.56 -5.19
N CYS A 224 -4.07 -18.27 -5.25
CA CYS A 224 -3.20 -18.75 -6.33
C CYS A 224 -2.90 -20.23 -6.06
N LYS A 225 -3.61 -21.16 -6.71
CA LYS A 225 -3.46 -22.60 -6.46
C LYS A 225 -2.40 -23.19 -7.39
N THR A 226 -1.17 -22.75 -7.17
CA THR A 226 -0.02 -23.05 -8.03
C THR A 226 0.21 -24.56 -8.18
N PHE A 227 0.28 -25.04 -9.43
CA PHE A 227 0.43 -26.45 -9.84
C PHE A 227 -0.67 -27.41 -9.37
N ASP A 228 -1.74 -26.91 -8.74
CA ASP A 228 -2.85 -27.72 -8.27
C ASP A 228 -3.86 -28.00 -9.40
N ASP A 229 -4.56 -29.12 -9.30
CA ASP A 229 -5.62 -29.53 -10.24
C ASP A 229 -6.82 -28.57 -10.25
N SER A 230 -7.03 -27.85 -9.15
CA SER A 230 -8.11 -26.88 -8.96
C SER A 230 -7.71 -25.42 -9.26
N ALA A 231 -6.56 -25.22 -9.91
CA ALA A 231 -6.09 -23.94 -10.42
C ALA A 231 -7.17 -23.22 -11.27
N ASP A 232 -7.56 -22.01 -10.85
CA ASP A 232 -8.68 -21.24 -11.42
C ASP A 232 -8.34 -19.77 -11.68
N GLY A 233 -7.07 -19.38 -11.60
CA GLY A 233 -6.58 -18.02 -11.79
C GLY A 233 -5.65 -17.57 -10.67
N TYR A 234 -5.22 -16.31 -10.72
CA TYR A 234 -4.39 -15.72 -9.69
C TYR A 234 -5.15 -14.65 -8.88
N VAL A 235 -4.64 -14.29 -7.71
CA VAL A 235 -5.16 -13.19 -6.89
C VAL A 235 -4.20 -12.01 -7.00
N ARG A 236 -4.68 -10.81 -7.32
CA ARG A 236 -3.85 -9.61 -7.35
C ARG A 236 -3.38 -9.24 -5.94
N SER A 237 -2.21 -8.63 -5.84
CA SER A 237 -1.67 -8.22 -4.55
C SER A 237 -0.80 -6.98 -4.61
N GLU A 238 -0.73 -6.28 -3.48
CA GLU A 238 0.14 -5.14 -3.24
C GLU A 238 1.46 -5.59 -2.60
N GLY A 239 2.51 -4.80 -2.80
CA GLY A 239 3.74 -4.94 -2.04
C GLY A 239 4.93 -4.31 -2.72
N ALA A 240 6.01 -4.21 -1.96
CA ALA A 240 7.25 -3.61 -2.41
C ALA A 240 8.46 -4.33 -1.81
N GLY A 241 9.53 -4.42 -2.57
CA GLY A 241 10.79 -4.98 -2.12
C GLY A 241 11.97 -4.36 -2.85
N VAL A 242 13.11 -4.28 -2.19
CA VAL A 242 14.37 -3.78 -2.76
C VAL A 242 15.54 -4.58 -2.19
N VAL A 243 16.57 -4.77 -3.02
CA VAL A 243 17.86 -5.35 -2.66
C VAL A 243 18.99 -4.39 -3.03
N LEU A 244 20.07 -4.44 -2.26
CA LEU A 244 21.32 -3.74 -2.58
C LEU A 244 22.32 -4.73 -3.18
N LEU A 245 22.77 -4.42 -4.39
CA LEU A 245 23.65 -5.23 -5.21
C LEU A 245 25.06 -4.64 -5.27
N LYS A 246 26.07 -5.51 -5.25
CA LYS A 246 27.49 -5.13 -5.31
C LYS A 246 28.32 -6.24 -5.95
N PRO A 247 29.40 -5.95 -6.70
CA PRO A 247 30.29 -7.00 -7.18
C PRO A 247 30.79 -7.88 -6.02
N LEU A 248 30.71 -9.20 -6.17
CA LEU A 248 30.94 -10.15 -5.07
C LEU A 248 32.34 -9.97 -4.44
N ASN A 249 33.36 -9.85 -5.27
CA ASN A 249 34.74 -9.61 -4.84
C ASN A 249 34.87 -8.36 -3.95
N GLN A 250 34.19 -7.26 -4.30
CA GLN A 250 34.19 -6.02 -3.54
C GLN A 250 33.39 -6.16 -2.25
N ALA A 251 32.24 -6.83 -2.28
CA ALA A 251 31.45 -7.11 -1.07
C ALA A 251 32.24 -7.95 -0.04
N VAL A 252 32.99 -8.95 -0.52
CA VAL A 252 33.88 -9.76 0.33
C VAL A 252 35.02 -8.91 0.90
N ALA A 253 35.66 -8.07 0.06
CA ALA A 253 36.74 -7.19 0.48
C ALA A 253 36.30 -6.16 1.54
N ASP A 254 35.11 -5.58 1.38
CA ASP A 254 34.55 -4.58 2.30
C ASP A 254 33.93 -5.22 3.55
N GLY A 255 33.93 -6.56 3.61
CA GLY A 255 33.44 -7.33 4.72
C GLY A 255 31.93 -7.25 4.90
N ASP A 256 31.20 -6.93 3.84
CA ASP A 256 29.76 -6.73 3.85
C ASP A 256 29.02 -8.01 4.28
N PRO A 257 27.80 -7.87 4.86
CA PRO A 257 26.89 -8.99 4.96
C PRO A 257 26.48 -9.44 3.56
N ILE A 258 26.43 -10.75 3.31
CA ILE A 258 25.98 -11.29 2.02
C ILE A 258 24.85 -12.26 2.34
N TYR A 259 23.65 -12.00 1.79
CA TYR A 259 22.51 -12.92 1.89
C TYR A 259 22.62 -14.07 0.89
N GLY A 260 23.07 -13.75 -0.32
CA GLY A 260 23.25 -14.69 -1.42
C GLY A 260 23.96 -14.01 -2.59
N VAL A 261 24.23 -14.80 -3.61
CA VAL A 261 24.96 -14.38 -4.82
C VAL A 261 24.07 -14.59 -6.03
N LEU A 262 23.89 -13.54 -6.83
CA LEU A 262 23.32 -13.63 -8.17
C LEU A 262 24.40 -14.15 -9.12
N LYS A 263 24.27 -15.43 -9.49
CA LYS A 263 25.20 -16.13 -10.38
C LYS A 263 24.91 -15.86 -11.85
N GLY A 264 23.62 -15.78 -12.21
CA GLY A 264 23.21 -15.57 -13.59
C GLY A 264 21.83 -14.93 -13.68
N SER A 265 21.60 -14.18 -14.76
CA SER A 265 20.29 -13.64 -15.10
C SER A 265 20.13 -13.50 -16.62
N ALA A 266 18.91 -13.71 -17.09
CA ALA A 266 18.55 -13.55 -18.50
C ALA A 266 17.12 -13.00 -18.64
N VAL A 267 16.89 -12.35 -19.78
CA VAL A 267 15.61 -11.76 -20.18
C VAL A 267 15.42 -12.06 -21.66
N ASN A 268 14.22 -12.51 -22.05
CA ASN A 268 13.82 -12.63 -23.45
C ASN A 268 12.34 -12.27 -23.65
N HIS A 269 11.83 -12.48 -24.87
CA HIS A 269 10.42 -12.27 -25.19
C HIS A 269 9.82 -13.51 -25.84
N SER A 270 8.56 -13.79 -25.53
CA SER A 270 7.77 -14.92 -26.04
C SER A 270 7.51 -14.90 -27.56
N GLY A 271 7.98 -13.88 -28.28
CA GLY A 271 7.71 -13.68 -29.71
C GLY A 271 6.22 -13.62 -30.05
N LYS A 272 5.85 -14.21 -31.20
CA LYS A 272 4.46 -14.27 -31.67
C LYS A 272 3.74 -15.49 -31.07
N THR A 273 2.71 -15.25 -30.27
CA THR A 273 1.82 -16.27 -29.69
C THR A 273 0.38 -16.08 -30.16
N HIS A 274 -0.57 -16.90 -29.68
CA HIS A 274 -1.98 -16.83 -30.11
C HIS A 274 -2.68 -15.52 -29.76
N THR A 275 -2.39 -14.97 -28.58
CA THR A 275 -2.82 -13.64 -28.12
C THR A 275 -1.67 -13.02 -27.36
N LEU A 276 -1.65 -11.69 -27.21
CA LEU A 276 -0.57 -10.98 -26.50
C LEU A 276 -0.25 -11.59 -25.12
N THR A 277 -1.28 -12.06 -24.40
CA THR A 277 -1.16 -12.63 -23.05
C THR A 277 -0.92 -14.13 -23.01
N TYR A 278 -0.80 -14.80 -24.16
CA TYR A 278 -0.58 -16.25 -24.22
C TYR A 278 0.91 -16.58 -24.00
N PRO A 279 1.27 -17.46 -23.04
CA PRO A 279 2.66 -17.80 -22.76
C PRO A 279 3.29 -18.66 -23.87
N ASN A 280 4.62 -18.73 -23.89
CA ASN A 280 5.40 -19.57 -24.81
C ASN A 280 6.41 -20.43 -24.02
N PRO A 281 6.23 -21.75 -23.91
CA PRO A 281 7.08 -22.60 -23.08
C PRO A 281 8.50 -22.72 -23.65
N ASP A 282 8.68 -22.68 -24.96
CA ASP A 282 10.01 -22.74 -25.58
C ASP A 282 10.81 -21.47 -25.25
N ALA A 283 10.19 -20.30 -25.34
CA ALA A 283 10.82 -19.04 -24.93
C ALA A 283 11.11 -19.01 -23.41
N GLN A 284 10.25 -19.61 -22.58
CA GLN A 284 10.52 -19.77 -21.16
C GLN A 284 11.71 -20.70 -20.91
N ALA A 285 11.81 -21.81 -21.66
CA ALA A 285 12.94 -22.72 -21.56
C ALA A 285 14.25 -22.04 -21.97
N GLU A 286 14.25 -21.26 -23.05
CA GLU A 286 15.40 -20.50 -23.53
C GLU A 286 15.94 -19.52 -22.51
N VAL A 287 15.07 -18.74 -21.84
CA VAL A 287 15.54 -17.77 -20.82
C VAL A 287 16.10 -18.47 -19.58
N ILE A 288 15.55 -19.62 -19.20
CA ILE A 288 16.07 -20.45 -18.10
C ILE A 288 17.46 -20.98 -18.46
N VAL A 289 17.61 -21.54 -19.67
CA VAL A 289 18.88 -22.07 -20.19
C VAL A 289 19.95 -20.97 -20.22
N GLU A 290 19.63 -19.81 -20.78
CA GLU A 290 20.57 -18.69 -20.88
C GLU A 290 21.04 -18.20 -19.50
N ALA A 291 20.12 -18.07 -18.53
CA ALA A 291 20.47 -17.64 -17.18
C ALA A 291 21.41 -18.65 -16.48
N HIS A 292 21.17 -19.96 -16.65
CA HIS A 292 22.02 -21.01 -16.08
C HIS A 292 23.38 -21.13 -16.78
N GLN A 293 23.42 -20.98 -18.11
CA GLN A 293 24.68 -20.94 -18.87
C GLN A 293 25.53 -19.74 -18.43
N LYS A 294 24.92 -18.56 -18.23
CA LYS A 294 25.61 -17.38 -17.68
C LYS A 294 26.10 -17.60 -16.24
N ALA A 295 25.36 -18.37 -15.44
CA ALA A 295 25.76 -18.74 -14.09
C ALA A 295 26.96 -19.70 -14.05
N GLY A 296 27.15 -20.51 -15.11
CA GLY A 296 28.31 -21.40 -15.24
C GLY A 296 28.38 -22.47 -14.15
N ILE A 297 27.23 -22.96 -13.67
CA ILE A 297 27.13 -23.96 -12.61
C ILE A 297 26.48 -25.27 -13.11
N PRO A 298 26.81 -26.43 -12.52
CA PRO A 298 26.17 -27.71 -12.83
C PRO A 298 24.65 -27.65 -12.61
N VAL A 299 23.85 -28.15 -13.56
CA VAL A 299 22.37 -28.07 -13.47
C VAL A 299 21.82 -28.93 -12.33
N ASP A 300 22.49 -30.05 -12.05
CA ASP A 300 22.19 -30.97 -10.95
C ASP A 300 22.45 -30.38 -9.55
N SER A 301 23.14 -29.25 -9.47
CA SER A 301 23.31 -28.51 -8.22
C SER A 301 22.15 -27.58 -7.87
N ILE A 302 21.22 -27.34 -8.82
CA ILE A 302 20.01 -26.54 -8.59
C ILE A 302 18.99 -27.41 -7.85
N SER A 303 18.69 -27.07 -6.61
CA SER A 303 17.82 -27.88 -5.74
C SER A 303 16.45 -27.25 -5.49
N TYR A 304 16.21 -26.04 -6.00
CA TYR A 304 14.91 -25.38 -5.87
C TYR A 304 14.62 -24.45 -7.06
N ILE A 305 13.36 -24.41 -7.48
CA ILE A 305 12.84 -23.40 -8.40
C ILE A 305 11.69 -22.68 -7.73
N GLU A 306 11.83 -21.37 -7.63
CA GLU A 306 10.73 -20.46 -7.32
C GLU A 306 10.07 -20.05 -8.64
N ALA A 307 8.96 -20.72 -8.95
CA ALA A 307 8.23 -20.56 -10.20
C ALA A 307 7.44 -19.25 -10.25
N HIS A 308 7.14 -18.80 -11.47
CA HIS A 308 6.15 -17.76 -11.70
C HIS A 308 4.79 -18.20 -11.15
N GLY A 309 4.34 -19.42 -11.43
CA GLY A 309 3.41 -20.20 -10.61
C GLY A 309 2.11 -19.46 -10.27
N THR A 310 1.42 -18.96 -11.28
CA THR A 310 0.23 -18.10 -11.08
C THR A 310 -1.01 -18.83 -10.55
N GLY A 311 -1.06 -20.16 -10.61
CA GLY A 311 -2.28 -20.91 -10.35
C GLY A 311 -3.29 -20.80 -11.49
N THR A 312 -2.83 -20.54 -12.71
CA THR A 312 -3.70 -20.51 -13.90
C THR A 312 -3.78 -21.91 -14.52
N PRO A 313 -4.97 -22.39 -14.94
CA PRO A 313 -5.14 -23.75 -15.42
C PRO A 313 -4.30 -24.12 -16.66
N LYS A 314 -3.88 -23.11 -17.44
CA LYS A 314 -3.04 -23.27 -18.64
C LYS A 314 -1.59 -22.85 -18.41
N GLY A 315 -1.36 -21.76 -17.67
CA GLY A 315 -0.01 -21.21 -17.51
C GLY A 315 0.90 -22.15 -16.71
N ASP A 316 0.40 -22.73 -15.62
CA ASP A 316 1.20 -23.58 -14.74
C ASP A 316 1.70 -24.87 -15.45
N PRO A 317 0.88 -25.61 -16.23
CA PRO A 317 1.39 -26.72 -17.06
C PRO A 317 2.41 -26.30 -18.12
N MET A 318 2.24 -25.11 -18.74
CA MET A 318 3.17 -24.61 -19.76
C MET A 318 4.51 -24.21 -19.14
N GLU A 319 4.49 -23.55 -17.99
CA GLU A 319 5.70 -23.23 -17.23
C GLU A 319 6.44 -24.50 -16.81
N PHE A 320 5.72 -25.51 -16.31
CA PHE A 320 6.31 -26.80 -15.98
C PHE A 320 6.97 -27.46 -17.20
N HIS A 321 6.31 -27.43 -18.35
CA HIS A 321 6.88 -27.95 -19.59
C HIS A 321 8.18 -27.24 -19.98
N GLY A 322 8.19 -25.89 -19.93
CA GLY A 322 9.38 -25.09 -20.19
C GLY A 322 10.53 -25.39 -19.21
N LEU A 323 10.24 -25.63 -17.93
CA LEU A 323 11.23 -26.06 -16.94
C LEU A 323 11.85 -27.41 -17.28
N VAL A 324 11.04 -28.40 -17.66
CA VAL A 324 11.52 -29.73 -18.07
C VAL A 324 12.42 -29.63 -19.30
N GLN A 325 11.97 -28.91 -20.34
CA GLN A 325 12.76 -28.68 -21.56
C GLN A 325 14.09 -27.98 -21.24
N ALA A 326 14.08 -26.97 -20.37
CA ALA A 326 15.28 -26.23 -19.99
C ALA A 326 16.31 -27.12 -19.28
N PHE A 327 15.87 -27.89 -18.27
CA PHE A 327 16.76 -28.76 -17.50
C PHE A 327 17.31 -29.91 -18.35
N GLU A 328 16.49 -30.47 -19.26
CA GLU A 328 16.94 -31.48 -20.22
C GLU A 328 18.03 -30.91 -21.14
N LYS A 329 17.79 -29.73 -21.73
CA LYS A 329 18.76 -29.06 -22.60
C LYS A 329 20.05 -28.72 -21.86
N LEU A 330 19.96 -28.12 -20.67
CA LEU A 330 21.13 -27.77 -19.85
C LEU A 330 21.98 -29.00 -19.51
N ARG A 331 21.35 -30.13 -19.20
CA ARG A 331 22.06 -31.37 -18.92
C ARG A 331 22.75 -31.91 -20.17
N LEU A 332 22.05 -31.96 -21.31
CA LEU A 332 22.63 -32.41 -22.59
C LEU A 332 23.79 -31.52 -23.04
N ASP A 333 23.71 -30.20 -22.80
CA ASP A 333 24.78 -29.24 -23.07
C ASP A 333 26.01 -29.47 -22.14
N GLN A 334 25.80 -29.96 -20.91
CA GLN A 334 26.86 -30.25 -19.94
C GLN A 334 27.53 -31.61 -20.19
N ASP A 335 26.74 -32.68 -20.32
CA ASP A 335 27.20 -34.01 -20.73
C ASP A 335 26.01 -34.83 -21.31
N PRO A 336 26.05 -35.21 -22.61
CA PRO A 336 25.02 -36.01 -23.25
C PRO A 336 24.76 -37.38 -22.63
N ALA A 337 25.69 -37.91 -21.83
CA ALA A 337 25.57 -39.21 -21.17
C ALA A 337 24.92 -39.14 -19.78
N LEU A 338 24.70 -37.95 -19.20
CA LEU A 338 24.09 -37.80 -17.88
C LEU A 338 22.63 -38.29 -17.89
N GLU A 339 22.30 -39.24 -17.02
CA GLU A 339 20.90 -39.65 -16.77
C GLU A 339 20.15 -38.58 -15.96
N THR A 340 18.80 -38.61 -15.96
CA THR A 340 18.01 -37.55 -15.31
C THR A 340 17.83 -38.01 -13.88
N PRO A 341 18.50 -37.39 -12.89
CA PRO A 341 18.22 -37.76 -11.51
C PRO A 341 16.79 -37.34 -11.22
N GLY A 342 15.97 -38.26 -10.71
CA GLY A 342 14.60 -37.94 -10.34
C GLY A 342 14.54 -37.23 -8.99
N ASN A 343 13.57 -36.32 -8.82
CA ASN A 343 13.06 -35.93 -7.50
C ASN A 343 14.09 -35.28 -6.53
N TYR A 344 14.91 -34.34 -7.01
CA TYR A 344 15.88 -33.60 -6.17
C TYR A 344 15.68 -32.08 -6.16
N CYS A 345 14.94 -31.52 -7.12
CA CYS A 345 14.70 -30.09 -7.24
C CYS A 345 13.27 -29.73 -6.83
N GLY A 346 13.11 -29.00 -5.72
CA GLY A 346 11.80 -28.58 -5.25
C GLY A 346 11.20 -27.48 -6.13
N LEU A 347 9.88 -27.48 -6.30
CA LEU A 347 9.11 -26.43 -6.95
C LEU A 347 8.19 -25.75 -5.94
N GLY A 348 8.15 -24.43 -5.98
CA GLY A 348 7.22 -23.63 -5.19
C GLY A 348 6.95 -22.26 -5.81
N SER A 349 6.04 -21.50 -5.20
CA SER A 349 5.78 -20.10 -5.54
C SER A 349 5.21 -19.37 -4.33
N VAL A 350 5.74 -18.20 -4.05
CA VAL A 350 5.29 -17.29 -2.97
C VAL A 350 3.87 -16.79 -3.22
N LYS A 351 3.41 -16.80 -4.48
CA LYS A 351 2.10 -16.28 -4.84
C LYS A 351 0.95 -17.04 -4.18
N ALA A 352 1.18 -18.30 -3.80
CA ALA A 352 0.23 -19.09 -3.01
C ALA A 352 -0.05 -18.48 -1.62
N ASN A 353 0.93 -17.78 -1.02
CA ASN A 353 0.81 -17.17 0.30
C ASN A 353 0.33 -15.72 0.24
N ILE A 354 0.87 -14.93 -0.68
CA ILE A 354 0.68 -13.46 -0.67
C ILE A 354 0.00 -12.93 -1.94
N GLY A 355 -0.41 -13.79 -2.86
CA GLY A 355 -0.95 -13.37 -4.16
C GLY A 355 0.13 -12.90 -5.13
N HIS A 356 -0.30 -12.38 -6.28
CA HIS A 356 0.57 -11.88 -7.33
C HIS A 356 0.82 -10.38 -7.16
N LEU A 357 2.03 -10.02 -6.73
CA LEU A 357 2.46 -8.64 -6.49
C LEU A 357 2.82 -7.86 -7.79
N GLU A 358 2.24 -8.27 -8.92
CA GLU A 358 2.52 -7.72 -10.27
C GLU A 358 4.03 -7.41 -10.50
N SER A 359 4.41 -6.14 -10.69
CA SER A 359 5.80 -5.67 -10.86
C SER A 359 6.76 -6.06 -9.74
N ALA A 360 6.26 -6.23 -8.52
CA ALA A 360 7.04 -6.64 -7.35
C ALA A 360 7.03 -8.16 -7.11
N ALA A 361 6.39 -8.95 -7.99
CA ALA A 361 6.30 -10.40 -7.82
C ALA A 361 7.66 -11.10 -7.86
N GLY A 362 8.58 -10.63 -8.71
CA GLY A 362 9.93 -11.19 -8.79
C GLY A 362 10.72 -10.97 -7.50
N ILE A 363 10.76 -9.73 -7.01
CA ILE A 363 11.53 -9.39 -5.80
C ILE A 363 11.01 -10.14 -4.55
N ALA A 364 9.70 -10.41 -4.48
CA ALA A 364 9.13 -11.27 -3.42
C ALA A 364 9.68 -12.71 -3.48
N GLY A 365 9.82 -13.28 -4.68
CA GLY A 365 10.46 -14.59 -4.89
C GLY A 365 11.94 -14.61 -4.51
N VAL A 366 12.69 -13.56 -4.86
CA VAL A 366 14.11 -13.40 -4.45
C VAL A 366 14.23 -13.36 -2.93
N ILE A 367 13.44 -12.52 -2.25
CA ILE A 367 13.50 -12.40 -0.79
C ILE A 367 13.10 -13.72 -0.12
N LYS A 368 12.07 -14.41 -0.63
CA LYS A 368 11.72 -15.77 -0.15
C LYS A 368 12.90 -16.72 -0.25
N VAL A 369 13.58 -16.78 -1.41
CA VAL A 369 14.72 -17.68 -1.62
C VAL A 369 15.90 -17.32 -0.73
N LEU A 370 16.23 -16.03 -0.57
CA LEU A 370 17.29 -15.59 0.34
C LEU A 370 17.00 -15.95 1.79
N MET A 371 15.74 -15.81 2.23
CA MET A 371 15.33 -16.25 3.56
C MET A 371 15.38 -17.77 3.69
N SER A 372 14.95 -18.52 2.67
CA SER A 372 15.10 -19.99 2.61
C SER A 372 16.57 -20.42 2.74
N MET A 373 17.52 -19.71 2.11
CA MET A 373 18.96 -19.96 2.25
C MET A 373 19.45 -19.63 3.68
N LYS A 374 19.08 -18.46 4.21
CA LYS A 374 19.42 -18.00 5.58
C LYS A 374 18.98 -18.98 6.66
N HIS A 375 17.81 -19.59 6.48
CA HIS A 375 17.19 -20.53 7.42
C HIS A 375 17.40 -22.01 7.05
N LYS A 376 17.97 -22.29 5.87
CA LYS A 376 18.19 -23.64 5.34
C LYS A 376 16.90 -24.48 5.31
N GLN A 377 15.80 -23.86 4.91
CA GLN A 377 14.46 -24.45 4.88
C GLN A 377 13.70 -24.00 3.65
N LEU A 378 12.80 -24.84 3.14
CA LEU A 378 11.87 -24.52 2.05
C LEU A 378 10.43 -24.47 2.60
N PRO A 379 9.74 -23.31 2.55
CA PRO A 379 8.33 -23.23 2.90
C PRO A 379 7.46 -23.84 1.79
N GLY A 380 6.38 -24.52 2.19
CA GLY A 380 5.48 -25.21 1.28
C GLY A 380 4.49 -24.29 0.55
N LEU A 381 3.94 -24.79 -0.56
CA LEU A 381 2.83 -24.19 -1.27
C LEU A 381 1.56 -24.19 -0.41
N HIS A 382 1.08 -23.00 -0.07
CA HIS A 382 -0.18 -22.85 0.64
C HIS A 382 -1.35 -23.44 -0.17
N ASN A 383 -2.22 -24.21 0.50
CA ASN A 383 -3.41 -24.87 -0.07
C ASN A 383 -3.16 -25.85 -1.24
N PHE A 384 -1.94 -26.34 -1.44
CA PHE A 384 -1.70 -27.42 -2.40
C PHE A 384 -2.34 -28.73 -1.91
N LYS A 385 -3.16 -29.37 -2.75
CA LYS A 385 -3.90 -30.60 -2.40
C LYS A 385 -3.60 -31.73 -3.35
N LYS A 386 -3.59 -31.46 -4.65
CA LYS A 386 -3.46 -32.47 -5.69
C LYS A 386 -2.78 -31.87 -6.92
N LEU A 387 -1.73 -32.53 -7.38
CA LEU A 387 -1.03 -32.14 -8.61
C LEU A 387 -2.00 -32.09 -9.80
N ASN A 388 -1.85 -31.04 -10.60
CA ASN A 388 -2.61 -30.86 -11.83
C ASN A 388 -2.44 -32.05 -12.78
N HIS A 389 -3.54 -32.62 -13.27
CA HIS A 389 -3.52 -33.81 -14.14
C HIS A 389 -2.74 -33.62 -15.46
N ARG A 390 -2.46 -32.37 -15.86
CA ARG A 390 -1.65 -32.05 -17.04
C ARG A 390 -0.15 -32.03 -16.76
N ILE A 391 0.26 -32.19 -15.50
CA ILE A 391 1.66 -32.19 -15.06
C ILE A 391 2.05 -33.59 -14.62
N SER A 392 3.18 -34.09 -15.12
CA SER A 392 3.78 -35.36 -14.70
C SER A 392 5.20 -35.13 -14.20
N MET A 393 5.43 -35.41 -12.91
CA MET A 393 6.77 -35.35 -12.30
C MET A 393 7.65 -36.56 -12.65
N LYS A 394 7.05 -37.65 -13.15
CA LYS A 394 7.77 -38.88 -13.46
C LYS A 394 8.82 -38.63 -14.54
N GLY A 395 10.07 -39.02 -14.26
CA GLY A 395 11.20 -38.85 -15.18
C GLY A 395 11.76 -37.42 -15.22
N THR A 396 11.36 -36.56 -14.28
CA THR A 396 11.84 -35.18 -14.16
C THR A 396 12.60 -35.00 -12.84
N PRO A 397 13.49 -33.98 -12.72
CA PRO A 397 14.18 -33.69 -11.47
C PRO A 397 13.25 -33.10 -10.39
N PHE A 398 12.02 -32.76 -10.75
CA PHE A 398 11.17 -31.88 -9.95
C PHE A 398 10.26 -32.61 -8.96
N TYR A 399 9.98 -31.93 -7.85
CA TYR A 399 8.94 -32.30 -6.89
C TYR A 399 8.25 -31.07 -6.32
N ILE A 400 7.00 -31.19 -5.87
CA ILE A 400 6.30 -30.08 -5.24
C ILE A 400 6.73 -29.95 -3.77
N VAL A 401 7.13 -28.75 -3.36
CA VAL A 401 7.28 -28.43 -1.94
C VAL A 401 5.88 -28.15 -1.37
N ASP A 402 5.26 -29.17 -0.80
CA ASP A 402 3.89 -29.16 -0.27
C ASP A 402 3.79 -28.78 1.22
N GLY A 403 4.93 -28.71 1.91
CA GLY A 403 5.03 -28.35 3.32
C GLY A 403 6.43 -27.88 3.69
N LEU A 404 6.55 -27.22 4.85
CA LEU A 404 7.85 -26.76 5.37
C LEU A 404 8.80 -27.95 5.56
N ARG A 405 9.99 -27.86 4.97
CA ARG A 405 11.02 -28.90 5.08
C ARG A 405 12.44 -28.33 5.14
N PRO A 406 13.42 -29.06 5.70
CA PRO A 406 14.83 -28.70 5.56
C PRO A 406 15.22 -28.57 4.08
N TRP A 407 16.06 -27.58 3.78
CA TRP A 407 16.71 -27.46 2.48
C TRP A 407 18.11 -28.06 2.61
N GLU A 408 18.22 -29.35 2.34
CA GLU A 408 19.52 -30.03 2.39
C GLU A 408 20.40 -29.61 1.21
N ALA A 409 21.70 -29.50 1.47
CA ALA A 409 22.68 -29.26 0.42
C ALA A 409 22.87 -30.56 -0.39
N LEU A 410 22.83 -30.46 -1.71
CA LEU A 410 23.16 -31.59 -2.59
C LEU A 410 24.66 -31.87 -2.55
N THR A 411 25.06 -33.09 -2.86
CA THR A 411 26.48 -33.50 -2.91
C THR A 411 26.89 -33.80 -4.34
N SER A 412 28.09 -33.38 -4.73
CA SER A 412 28.72 -33.77 -5.99
C SER A 412 29.14 -35.24 -5.99
N ASP A 413 29.52 -35.76 -7.16
CA ASP A 413 30.11 -37.10 -7.32
C ASP A 413 31.41 -37.28 -6.52
N THR A 414 32.11 -36.18 -6.20
CA THR A 414 33.31 -36.18 -5.35
C THR A 414 33.01 -36.19 -3.85
N GLY A 415 31.73 -36.15 -3.46
CA GLY A 415 31.28 -36.10 -2.07
C GLY A 415 31.32 -34.72 -1.42
N GLU A 416 31.59 -33.66 -2.19
CA GLU A 416 31.57 -32.28 -1.69
C GLU A 416 30.14 -31.71 -1.74
N ALA A 417 29.73 -30.99 -0.71
CA ALA A 417 28.42 -30.34 -0.70
C ALA A 417 28.40 -29.14 -1.66
N TYR A 418 27.45 -29.13 -2.59
CA TYR A 418 27.12 -27.93 -3.34
C TYR A 418 26.50 -26.87 -2.43
N PRO A 419 26.77 -25.58 -2.67
CA PRO A 419 25.98 -24.54 -2.04
C PRO A 419 24.52 -24.66 -2.48
N ARG A 420 23.58 -24.29 -1.60
CA ARG A 420 22.15 -24.19 -1.94
C ARG A 420 22.00 -23.22 -3.11
N ARG A 421 21.35 -23.69 -4.17
CA ARG A 421 21.13 -22.93 -5.40
C ARG A 421 19.68 -23.01 -5.82
N ALA A 422 19.15 -21.89 -6.30
CA ALA A 422 17.80 -21.81 -6.81
C ALA A 422 17.69 -20.98 -8.08
N GLY A 423 16.86 -21.45 -9.00
CA GLY A 423 16.36 -20.65 -10.12
C GLY A 423 15.05 -19.96 -9.76
N ILE A 424 14.81 -18.77 -10.29
CA ILE A 424 13.60 -18.00 -10.01
C ILE A 424 13.06 -17.41 -11.32
N SER A 425 11.79 -17.65 -11.61
CA SER A 425 11.13 -17.23 -12.84
C SER A 425 10.10 -16.12 -12.61
N SER A 426 10.03 -15.16 -13.54
CA SER A 426 8.91 -14.23 -13.63
C SER A 426 8.58 -13.89 -15.09
N PHE A 427 7.29 -13.99 -15.45
CA PHE A 427 6.81 -13.83 -16.81
C PHE A 427 5.76 -12.73 -16.89
N GLY A 428 6.04 -11.67 -17.66
CA GLY A 428 5.11 -10.57 -17.88
C GLY A 428 4.03 -10.95 -18.88
N PHE A 429 2.78 -10.51 -18.64
CA PHE A 429 1.66 -10.80 -19.55
C PHE A 429 1.85 -10.23 -20.96
N GLY A 430 2.79 -9.30 -21.18
CA GLY A 430 3.14 -8.81 -22.52
C GLY A 430 4.05 -9.77 -23.31
N GLY A 431 4.61 -10.80 -22.65
CA GLY A 431 5.50 -11.79 -23.25
C GLY A 431 6.96 -11.71 -22.77
N THR A 432 7.34 -10.70 -21.98
CA THR A 432 8.71 -10.55 -21.45
C THR A 432 8.97 -11.55 -20.33
N ASN A 433 9.89 -12.49 -20.56
CA ASN A 433 10.26 -13.51 -19.58
C ASN A 433 11.60 -13.16 -18.93
N SER A 434 11.74 -13.51 -17.66
CA SER A 434 12.99 -13.28 -16.93
C SER A 434 13.27 -14.43 -15.97
N HIS A 435 14.54 -14.81 -15.88
CA HIS A 435 15.00 -15.84 -14.97
C HIS A 435 16.30 -15.39 -14.29
N VAL A 436 16.41 -15.67 -12.99
CA VAL A 436 17.62 -15.41 -12.19
C VAL A 436 18.05 -16.67 -11.45
N VAL A 437 19.35 -16.82 -11.26
CA VAL A 437 19.97 -17.95 -10.55
C VAL A 437 20.69 -17.42 -9.34
N LEU A 438 20.27 -17.86 -8.14
CA LEU A 438 20.85 -17.48 -6.87
C LEU A 438 21.60 -18.64 -6.22
N GLU A 439 22.66 -18.32 -5.50
CA GLU A 439 23.45 -19.23 -4.67
C GLU A 439 23.56 -18.68 -3.24
N GLU A 440 23.60 -19.56 -2.24
CA GLU A 440 23.79 -19.13 -0.84
C GLU A 440 25.14 -18.43 -0.64
N ALA A 441 25.20 -17.54 0.34
CA ALA A 441 26.40 -16.74 0.59
C ALA A 441 27.65 -17.61 0.88
N PRO A 442 28.84 -17.20 0.42
CA PRO A 442 30.06 -17.96 0.67
C PRO A 442 30.35 -18.09 2.17
N PRO A 443 30.87 -19.25 2.63
CA PRO A 443 31.07 -19.51 4.04
C PRO A 443 32.13 -18.57 4.64
N LYS A 444 31.71 -17.70 5.57
CA LYS A 444 32.61 -16.78 6.28
C LYS A 444 33.13 -17.45 7.57
N LYS A 445 34.37 -17.94 7.55
CA LYS A 445 35.05 -18.46 8.76
C LYS A 445 35.11 -17.37 9.82
N ARG A 446 34.53 -17.62 10.99
CA ARG A 446 34.58 -16.67 12.11
C ARG A 446 35.98 -16.72 12.73
N THR A 447 36.75 -15.66 12.57
CA THR A 447 37.95 -15.46 13.38
C THR A 447 37.49 -15.16 14.80
N VAL A 448 37.97 -15.94 15.78
CA VAL A 448 37.65 -15.71 17.20
C VAL A 448 38.15 -14.33 17.57
N SER A 449 37.24 -13.44 17.96
CA SER A 449 37.59 -12.09 18.37
C SER A 449 37.86 -12.02 19.87
N ARG A 450 38.74 -11.09 20.25
CA ARG A 450 38.95 -10.75 21.66
C ARG A 450 37.65 -10.18 22.21
N LYS A 451 37.04 -10.89 23.17
CA LYS A 451 35.87 -10.41 23.92
C LYS A 451 36.24 -9.12 24.65
N LEU A 452 35.57 -8.02 24.32
CA LEU A 452 35.70 -6.74 25.02
C LEU A 452 35.05 -6.87 26.41
N PRO A 453 35.61 -6.24 27.47
CA PRO A 453 35.04 -6.30 28.81
C PRO A 453 33.68 -5.57 28.89
N TYR A 454 33.55 -4.46 28.17
CA TYR A 454 32.31 -3.70 27.99
C TYR A 454 32.17 -3.26 26.53
N CYS A 455 30.93 -3.09 26.08
CA CYS A 455 30.60 -2.51 24.78
C CYS A 455 29.69 -1.29 24.96
N MET A 456 29.85 -0.34 24.05
CA MET A 456 28.98 0.83 23.96
C MET A 456 27.93 0.56 22.88
N VAL A 457 26.66 0.51 23.25
CA VAL A 457 25.54 0.27 22.33
C VAL A 457 24.83 1.59 22.09
N CYS A 458 24.97 2.13 20.89
CA CYS A 458 24.47 3.46 20.54
C CYS A 458 23.26 3.38 19.62
N LEU A 459 22.22 4.16 19.93
CA LEU A 459 21.05 4.34 19.10
C LEU A 459 20.81 5.83 18.92
N SER A 460 20.23 6.19 17.79
CA SER A 460 19.85 7.58 17.51
C SER A 460 18.55 7.66 16.73
N GLY A 461 17.85 8.79 16.88
CA GLY A 461 16.61 9.12 16.18
C GLY A 461 16.56 10.60 15.79
N LYS A 462 15.74 10.96 14.80
CA LYS A 462 15.43 12.38 14.53
C LYS A 462 14.47 12.96 15.57
N THR A 463 13.69 12.11 16.25
CA THR A 463 12.80 12.47 17.36
C THR A 463 13.02 11.54 18.56
N GLU A 464 12.52 11.94 19.73
CA GLU A 464 12.56 11.12 20.94
C GLU A 464 11.69 9.86 20.80
N GLU A 465 10.54 9.97 20.14
CA GLU A 465 9.65 8.83 19.83
C GLU A 465 10.34 7.81 18.93
N ALA A 466 11.09 8.28 17.93
CA ALA A 466 11.86 7.40 17.05
C ALA A 466 12.96 6.67 17.83
N LEU A 467 13.69 7.34 18.72
CA LEU A 467 14.67 6.69 19.60
C LEU A 467 14.01 5.64 20.51
N ALA A 468 12.87 5.97 21.12
CA ALA A 468 12.10 5.04 21.96
C ALA A 468 11.59 3.84 21.18
N ARG A 469 11.15 4.01 19.92
CA ARG A 469 10.79 2.90 19.03
C ARG A 469 11.98 2.03 18.69
N ARG A 470 13.13 2.62 18.34
CA ARG A 470 14.35 1.84 18.07
C ARG A 470 14.79 0.99 19.27
N LEU A 471 14.63 1.51 20.49
CA LEU A 471 14.86 0.73 21.72
C LEU A 471 13.91 -0.46 21.82
N ARG A 472 12.62 -0.27 21.56
CA ARG A 472 11.62 -1.36 21.54
C ARG A 472 11.92 -2.40 20.47
N ASP A 473 12.23 -1.96 19.25
CA ASP A 473 12.50 -2.84 18.11
C ASP A 473 13.78 -3.65 18.36
N LEU A 474 14.83 -3.01 18.90
CA LEU A 474 16.05 -3.72 19.31
C LEU A 474 15.77 -4.73 20.42
N LEU A 475 14.97 -4.39 21.43
CA LEU A 475 14.60 -5.32 22.50
C LEU A 475 13.87 -6.54 21.94
N GLN A 476 12.86 -6.33 21.07
CA GLN A 476 12.13 -7.42 20.43
C GLN A 476 13.04 -8.29 19.56
N TRP A 477 13.98 -7.70 18.85
CA TRP A 477 14.97 -8.43 18.07
C TRP A 477 15.91 -9.25 18.95
N LEU A 478 16.38 -8.67 20.07
CA LEU A 478 17.25 -9.34 21.05
C LEU A 478 16.57 -10.56 21.69
N GLU A 479 15.24 -10.55 21.80
CA GLU A 479 14.44 -11.66 22.32
C GLU A 479 14.30 -12.83 21.35
N ARG A 480 14.39 -12.55 20.04
CA ARG A 480 14.21 -13.54 18.96
C ARG A 480 15.51 -14.15 18.44
N GLN A 481 16.67 -13.59 18.76
CA GLN A 481 17.94 -14.07 18.20
C GLN A 481 18.49 -15.32 18.92
N ASP A 482 18.81 -16.36 18.15
CA ASP A 482 19.41 -17.62 18.61
C ASP A 482 20.95 -17.54 18.75
N GLU A 483 21.46 -16.55 19.51
CA GLU A 483 22.89 -16.34 19.81
C GLU A 483 23.81 -16.14 18.58
N ARG A 484 23.24 -15.90 17.40
CA ARG A 484 23.97 -15.71 16.13
C ARG A 484 24.96 -14.54 16.18
N TYR A 485 24.60 -13.48 16.92
CA TYR A 485 25.39 -12.26 17.04
C TYR A 485 25.84 -12.04 18.49
N THR A 486 27.07 -11.60 18.64
CA THR A 486 27.63 -11.18 19.93
C THR A 486 27.33 -9.71 20.20
N LEU A 487 27.45 -9.30 21.47
CA LEU A 487 27.32 -7.89 21.85
C LEU A 487 28.28 -6.97 21.05
N THR A 488 29.50 -7.44 20.76
CA THR A 488 30.46 -6.72 19.91
C THR A 488 29.95 -6.52 18.50
N ASP A 489 29.28 -7.52 17.91
CA ASP A 489 28.70 -7.44 16.56
C ASP A 489 27.61 -6.35 16.51
N ILE A 490 26.73 -6.35 17.53
CA ILE A 490 25.64 -5.38 17.66
C ILE A 490 26.20 -3.95 17.84
N SER A 491 27.14 -3.79 18.77
CA SER A 491 27.81 -2.50 19.04
C SER A 491 28.54 -1.97 17.81
N ALA A 492 29.30 -2.83 17.11
CA ALA A 492 30.03 -2.45 15.91
C ALA A 492 29.10 -2.07 14.75
N THR A 493 28.03 -2.83 14.50
CA THR A 493 27.04 -2.45 13.48
C THR A 493 26.40 -1.10 13.80
N LEU A 494 25.98 -0.87 15.04
CA LEU A 494 25.31 0.37 15.42
C LEU A 494 26.23 1.60 15.34
N LEU A 495 27.52 1.45 15.61
CA LEU A 495 28.49 2.56 15.60
C LEU A 495 29.12 2.81 14.23
N ILE A 496 29.39 1.76 13.46
CA ILE A 496 30.14 1.88 12.20
C ILE A 496 29.21 1.92 10.99
N ARG A 497 28.08 1.22 11.07
CA ARG A 497 27.24 0.85 9.90
C ARG A 497 25.84 1.46 9.96
N ARG A 498 25.62 2.48 10.79
CA ARG A 498 24.33 3.20 10.95
C ARG A 498 24.55 4.70 11.03
N GLU A 499 23.53 5.46 10.65
CA GLU A 499 23.56 6.90 10.83
C GLU A 499 23.35 7.33 12.28
N HIS A 500 23.94 8.48 12.62
CA HIS A 500 23.90 9.08 13.94
C HIS A 500 23.14 10.40 13.90
N PHE A 501 21.85 10.34 14.20
CA PHE A 501 20.96 11.50 14.26
C PHE A 501 21.16 12.35 15.52
N GLY A 502 20.40 13.44 15.61
CA GLY A 502 20.55 14.44 16.68
C GLY A 502 20.06 14.00 18.06
N ILE A 503 19.07 13.11 18.17
CA ILE A 503 18.67 12.54 19.47
C ILE A 503 19.46 11.25 19.66
N ARG A 504 20.40 11.23 20.60
CA ARG A 504 21.34 10.13 20.80
C ARG A 504 21.16 9.47 22.15
N GLY A 505 21.36 8.16 22.17
CA GLY A 505 21.35 7.34 23.37
C GLY A 505 22.46 6.31 23.34
N ALA A 506 23.12 6.08 24.47
CA ALA A 506 24.21 5.13 24.61
C ALA A 506 24.09 4.30 25.90
N PHE A 507 24.24 2.98 25.77
CA PHE A 507 24.39 2.07 26.90
C PHE A 507 25.83 1.59 27.01
N ILE A 508 26.34 1.54 28.24
CA ILE A 508 27.56 0.78 28.58
C ILE A 508 27.15 -0.54 29.23
N VAL A 509 27.49 -1.66 28.59
CA VAL A 509 27.03 -3.01 28.98
C VAL A 509 28.10 -4.07 28.75
N ARG A 510 28.10 -5.12 29.58
CA ARG A 510 29.07 -6.23 29.52
C ARG A 510 28.58 -7.43 28.72
N ASP A 511 27.26 -7.58 28.59
CA ASP A 511 26.61 -8.69 27.90
C ASP A 511 25.20 -8.33 27.40
N ILE A 512 24.62 -9.23 26.58
CA ILE A 512 23.30 -9.04 25.98
C ILE A 512 22.17 -9.03 27.03
N ARG A 513 22.33 -9.77 28.13
CA ARG A 513 21.32 -9.84 29.20
C ARG A 513 21.23 -8.51 29.92
N GLU A 514 22.38 -7.90 30.22
CA GLU A 514 22.45 -6.55 30.79
C GLU A 514 21.84 -5.52 29.84
N LEU A 515 22.14 -5.59 28.53
CA LEU A 515 21.54 -4.72 27.52
C LEU A 515 20.02 -4.80 27.52
N ARG A 516 19.45 -6.01 27.50
CA ARG A 516 17.99 -6.22 27.55
C ARG A 516 17.39 -5.57 28.79
N ASN A 517 17.97 -5.85 29.97
CA ASN A 517 17.48 -5.31 31.24
C ASN A 517 17.51 -3.77 31.25
N LYS A 518 18.59 -3.15 30.79
CA LYS A 518 18.72 -1.68 30.74
C LYS A 518 17.74 -1.06 29.75
N ILE A 519 17.55 -1.65 28.56
CA ILE A 519 16.53 -1.18 27.62
C ILE A 519 15.14 -1.25 28.24
N THR A 520 14.79 -2.36 28.92
CA THR A 520 13.51 -2.50 29.62
C THR A 520 13.31 -1.43 30.71
N GLN A 521 14.35 -1.11 31.48
CA GLN A 521 14.29 -0.05 32.51
C GLN A 521 14.04 1.33 31.89
N VAL A 522 14.79 1.69 30.84
CA VAL A 522 14.63 2.97 30.13
C VAL A 522 13.22 3.08 29.54
N LEU A 523 12.72 2.02 28.90
CA LEU A 523 11.36 2.01 28.34
C LEU A 523 10.25 2.09 29.40
N ALA A 524 10.54 1.70 30.64
CA ALA A 524 9.62 1.84 31.77
C ALA A 524 9.72 3.22 32.46
N GLY A 525 10.58 4.12 31.97
CA GLY A 525 10.80 5.46 32.56
C GLY A 525 11.65 5.45 33.83
N ASN A 526 12.39 4.36 34.09
CA ASN A 526 13.30 4.27 35.23
C ASN A 526 14.72 4.71 34.84
N ASP A 527 15.47 5.26 35.80
CA ASP A 527 16.90 5.54 35.63
C ASP A 527 17.69 4.23 35.50
N ALA A 528 18.28 3.99 34.33
CA ALA A 528 19.16 2.86 34.08
C ALA A 528 20.62 3.29 34.20
N GLU A 529 21.38 2.68 35.12
CA GLU A 529 22.80 3.01 35.31
C GLU A 529 23.62 2.81 34.01
N GLY A 530 24.32 3.85 33.58
CA GLY A 530 25.13 3.83 32.35
C GLY A 530 24.32 3.97 31.06
N TRP A 531 23.05 4.38 31.13
CA TRP A 531 22.32 4.99 30.02
C TRP A 531 22.62 6.49 29.98
N LEU A 532 23.06 6.98 28.83
CA LEU A 532 23.28 8.39 28.55
C LEU A 532 22.41 8.78 27.37
N THR A 533 21.76 9.94 27.43
CA THR A 533 20.99 10.47 26.31
C THR A 533 21.03 11.98 26.29
N ALA A 534 21.13 12.55 25.09
CA ALA A 534 21.11 14.00 24.89
C ALA A 534 20.61 14.33 23.47
N LYS A 535 20.17 15.58 23.32
CA LYS A 535 19.86 16.20 22.04
C LYS A 535 21.05 17.03 21.58
N VAL A 536 21.67 16.62 20.48
CA VAL A 536 22.76 17.36 19.84
C VAL A 536 22.19 18.69 19.30
N PRO A 537 22.73 19.85 19.71
CA PRO A 537 22.27 21.14 19.20
C PRO A 537 22.60 21.28 17.70
N PRO A 538 21.73 21.94 16.91
CA PRO A 538 21.89 22.06 15.46
C PRO A 538 23.14 22.86 15.04
N ASN A 539 23.59 23.79 15.89
CA ASN A 539 24.86 24.49 15.72
C ASN A 539 25.87 23.87 16.69
N ARG A 540 26.89 23.19 16.15
CA ARG A 540 28.00 22.68 16.97
C ARG A 540 28.68 23.86 17.69
N PRO A 541 28.94 23.77 19.01
CA PRO A 541 29.71 24.80 19.69
C PRO A 541 31.15 24.89 19.13
N GLU A 542 31.74 26.09 19.21
CA GLU A 542 33.09 26.43 18.74
C GLU A 542 34.20 25.53 19.32
N ASP A 543 33.93 24.79 20.41
CA ASP A 543 34.85 23.85 21.08
C ASP A 543 35.03 22.48 20.40
N THR A 544 34.56 22.30 19.15
CA THR A 544 34.60 21.00 18.43
C THR A 544 36.01 20.36 18.43
N LEU A 545 37.06 21.17 18.33
CA LEU A 545 38.46 20.71 18.37
C LEU A 545 38.88 20.10 19.72
N ALA A 546 38.36 20.63 20.84
CA ALA A 546 38.66 20.11 22.18
C ALA A 546 37.94 18.77 22.42
N PHE A 547 36.68 18.65 21.97
CA PHE A 547 35.91 17.40 21.97
C PHE A 547 36.63 16.31 21.17
N GLU A 548 37.08 16.63 19.95
CA GLU A 548 37.77 15.69 19.07
C GLU A 548 39.12 15.25 19.65
N SER A 549 39.91 16.17 20.18
CA SER A 549 41.20 15.86 20.80
C SER A 549 41.04 14.91 22.00
N ARG A 550 40.08 15.21 22.89
CA ARG A 550 39.78 14.38 24.06
C ARG A 550 39.28 12.99 23.68
N GLY A 551 38.32 12.90 22.76
CA GLY A 551 37.77 11.63 22.30
C GLY A 551 38.83 10.74 21.64
N ASN A 552 39.67 11.31 20.78
CA ASN A 552 40.76 10.59 20.12
C ASN A 552 41.81 10.07 21.12
N ALA A 553 42.12 10.85 22.18
CA ALA A 553 43.00 10.42 23.25
C ALA A 553 42.40 9.23 24.04
N LEU A 554 41.11 9.30 24.41
CA LEU A 554 40.41 8.24 25.13
C LEU A 554 40.37 6.92 24.33
N ILE A 555 40.12 6.99 23.02
CA ILE A 555 40.13 5.83 22.13
C ILE A 555 41.53 5.19 22.05
N LYS A 556 42.59 6.00 21.98
CA LYS A 556 43.98 5.51 22.03
C LYS A 556 44.27 4.78 23.34
N ASP A 557 43.83 5.35 24.47
CA ASP A 557 44.01 4.75 25.78
C ASP A 557 43.27 3.40 25.90
N LEU A 558 42.03 3.29 25.40
CA LEU A 558 41.25 2.04 25.45
C LEU A 558 41.98 0.86 24.77
N ARG A 559 42.76 1.12 23.72
CA ARG A 559 43.45 0.08 22.94
C ARG A 559 44.64 -0.54 23.67
N VAL A 560 45.27 0.20 24.58
CA VAL A 560 46.44 -0.28 25.33
C VAL A 560 46.06 -0.97 26.64
N LEU A 561 44.80 -0.83 27.08
CA LEU A 561 44.29 -1.48 28.28
C LEU A 561 44.25 -3.01 28.15
N LYS A 562 44.66 -3.68 29.23
CA LYS A 562 44.60 -5.13 29.35
C LYS A 562 43.20 -5.54 29.81
N LYS A 563 42.88 -6.82 29.62
CA LYS A 563 41.59 -7.38 30.08
C LYS A 563 41.39 -7.27 31.61
N SER A 564 42.49 -7.21 32.36
CA SER A 564 42.49 -6.97 33.82
C SER A 564 41.97 -5.58 34.21
N ASP A 565 41.99 -4.62 33.29
CA ASP A 565 41.73 -3.21 33.57
C ASP A 565 40.26 -2.85 33.26
N ALA A 566 39.34 -3.78 33.54
CA ALA A 566 37.94 -3.70 33.10
C ALA A 566 37.20 -2.46 33.64
N GLU A 567 37.45 -2.06 34.89
CA GLU A 567 36.85 -0.86 35.49
C GLU A 567 37.36 0.43 34.85
N GLU A 568 38.66 0.51 34.54
CA GLU A 568 39.22 1.65 33.81
C GLU A 568 38.72 1.71 32.37
N TYR A 569 38.58 0.54 31.73
CA TYR A 569 37.98 0.42 30.40
C TYR A 569 36.53 0.95 30.41
N GLU A 570 35.72 0.55 31.39
CA GLU A 570 34.35 1.03 31.56
C GLU A 570 34.29 2.55 31.76
N ARG A 571 35.15 3.10 32.64
CA ARG A 571 35.21 4.54 32.91
C ARG A 571 35.51 5.35 31.64
N LYS A 572 36.55 4.96 30.89
CA LYS A 572 36.90 5.64 29.64
C LYS A 572 35.79 5.50 28.59
N LEU A 573 35.12 4.34 28.53
CA LEU A 573 34.02 4.13 27.60
C LEU A 573 32.79 4.98 27.96
N LYS A 574 32.51 5.19 29.26
CA LYS A 574 31.49 6.14 29.74
C LYS A 574 31.80 7.58 29.30
N GLU A 575 33.07 8.02 29.39
CA GLU A 575 33.49 9.34 28.89
C GLU A 575 33.29 9.46 27.36
N ILE A 576 33.62 8.42 26.59
CA ILE A 576 33.38 8.42 25.14
C ILE A 576 31.88 8.45 24.81
N ALA A 577 31.07 7.70 25.57
CA ALA A 577 29.62 7.70 25.39
C ALA A 577 29.00 9.06 25.70
N ASP A 578 29.49 9.76 26.72
CA ASP A 578 29.09 11.13 27.04
C ASP A 578 29.44 12.08 25.88
N LEU A 579 30.66 12.01 25.34
CA LEU A 579 31.02 12.78 24.14
C LEU A 579 30.12 12.43 22.94
N TYR A 580 29.82 11.14 22.73
CA TYR A 580 28.97 10.67 21.63
C TYR A 580 27.57 11.29 21.68
N VAL A 581 26.90 11.26 22.85
CA VAL A 581 25.53 11.79 22.97
C VAL A 581 25.48 13.32 22.78
N HIS A 582 26.61 14.00 23.02
CA HIS A 582 26.78 15.44 22.76
C HIS A 582 27.29 15.76 21.33
N GLY A 583 27.37 14.77 20.44
CA GLY A 583 27.63 15.01 19.01
C GLY A 583 29.06 14.79 18.54
N TYR A 584 29.92 14.18 19.38
CA TYR A 584 31.24 13.72 18.95
C TYR A 584 31.11 12.65 17.86
N GLU A 585 31.88 12.81 16.79
CA GLU A 585 32.06 11.83 15.73
C GLU A 585 33.49 11.33 15.76
N ALA A 586 33.67 10.00 15.85
CA ALA A 586 34.97 9.38 15.92
C ALA A 586 35.18 8.43 14.73
N ASP A 587 36.43 8.00 14.53
CA ASP A 587 36.69 6.76 13.78
C ASP A 587 36.22 5.57 14.63
N TRP A 588 34.92 5.26 14.63
CA TRP A 588 34.35 4.20 15.48
C TRP A 588 34.96 2.82 15.24
N LYS A 589 35.49 2.57 14.03
CA LYS A 589 36.22 1.33 13.70
C LYS A 589 37.40 1.12 14.63
N SER A 590 37.98 2.21 15.13
CA SER A 590 39.15 2.18 15.97
C SER A 590 38.93 1.53 17.34
N ILE A 591 37.69 1.52 17.85
CA ILE A 591 37.33 0.94 19.16
C ILE A 591 37.31 -0.60 19.09
N PHE A 592 37.06 -1.14 17.91
CA PHE A 592 36.91 -2.57 17.71
C PHE A 592 38.22 -3.22 17.24
N PRO A 593 38.47 -4.49 17.57
CA PRO A 593 39.55 -5.25 16.94
C PRO A 593 39.41 -5.21 15.41
N ALA A 594 40.53 -5.01 14.70
CA ALA A 594 40.56 -4.88 13.24
C ALA A 594 39.96 -6.09 12.51
N SER A 595 39.92 -7.25 13.16
CA SER A 595 39.22 -8.45 12.71
C SER A 595 38.35 -9.01 13.84
N GLY A 596 37.18 -9.57 13.47
CA GLY A 596 36.43 -10.43 14.38
C GLY A 596 35.08 -9.92 14.90
N TRP A 597 34.51 -8.88 14.29
CA TRP A 597 33.07 -8.64 14.39
C TRP A 597 32.39 -8.92 13.04
N LYS A 598 31.10 -9.23 13.09
CA LYS A 598 30.23 -9.47 11.94
C LYS A 598 29.12 -8.42 11.93
N HIS A 599 28.70 -8.02 10.74
CA HIS A 599 27.52 -7.17 10.61
C HIS A 599 26.27 -7.93 11.09
N ALA A 600 25.56 -7.34 12.05
CA ALA A 600 24.26 -7.80 12.50
C ALA A 600 23.13 -7.17 11.69
N HIS A 601 22.20 -7.97 11.19
CA HIS A 601 20.96 -7.49 10.55
C HIS A 601 19.98 -7.03 11.63
N LEU A 602 20.22 -5.80 12.12
CA LEU A 602 19.44 -5.15 13.18
C LEU A 602 18.22 -4.42 12.62
N PRO A 603 17.16 -4.22 13.43
CA PRO A 603 15.99 -3.42 13.05
C PRO A 603 16.37 -2.05 12.47
N THR A 604 15.63 -1.64 11.45
CA THR A 604 15.86 -0.41 10.70
C THR A 604 15.10 0.77 11.31
N TYR A 605 15.29 1.97 10.76
CA TYR A 605 14.69 3.20 11.26
C TYR A 605 13.14 3.14 11.29
N PRO A 606 12.50 3.47 12.43
CA PRO A 606 11.06 3.35 12.59
C PRO A 606 10.35 4.66 12.18
N PHE A 607 10.21 4.88 10.88
CA PHE A 607 9.54 6.06 10.28
C PHE A 607 8.17 6.36 10.90
N ALA A 608 7.87 7.64 11.11
CA ALA A 608 6.53 8.10 11.46
C ALA A 608 5.49 7.59 10.44
N ARG A 609 4.27 7.30 10.92
CA ARG A 609 3.20 6.72 10.11
C ARG A 609 2.03 7.70 10.01
N GLU A 610 2.33 8.90 9.50
CA GLU A 610 1.32 9.94 9.31
C GLU A 610 0.61 9.75 7.97
N ARG A 611 -0.70 9.95 7.94
CA ARG A 611 -1.53 9.73 6.76
C ARG A 611 -1.41 10.88 5.76
N TYR A 612 -1.12 10.53 4.51
CA TYR A 612 -1.09 11.42 3.34
C TYR A 612 -1.79 10.76 2.16
N TRP A 613 -2.81 11.43 1.64
CA TRP A 613 -3.58 10.97 0.48
C TRP A 613 -3.97 12.15 -0.38
N LEU A 614 -4.36 11.90 -1.63
CA LEU A 614 -4.97 12.94 -2.44
C LEU A 614 -6.19 13.44 -1.67
N PRO A 615 -6.34 14.77 -1.51
CA PRO A 615 -7.52 15.31 -0.88
C PRO A 615 -8.77 14.70 -1.51
N GLU A 616 -9.64 14.14 -0.68
CA GLU A 616 -10.99 13.83 -1.15
C GLU A 616 -11.57 15.14 -1.70
N VAL A 617 -12.32 15.05 -2.80
CA VAL A 617 -12.97 16.23 -3.37
C VAL A 617 -13.98 16.73 -2.33
N ASN A 618 -13.52 17.60 -1.45
CA ASN A 618 -14.34 18.53 -0.70
C ASN A 618 -14.34 19.80 -1.56
N ASP A 619 -15.48 20.08 -2.19
CA ASP A 619 -15.78 21.24 -3.05
C ASP A 619 -15.73 22.59 -2.29
N ALA A 620 -14.66 22.84 -1.53
CA ALA A 620 -14.50 24.01 -0.67
C ALA A 620 -13.34 24.94 -1.07
N ALA A 621 -12.48 24.58 -2.05
CA ALA A 621 -11.24 25.32 -2.32
C ALA A 621 -11.06 25.87 -3.74
N ALA A 622 -12.01 25.71 -4.67
CA ALA A 622 -11.91 26.24 -6.03
C ALA A 622 -12.71 27.54 -6.22
N GLY A 623 -12.38 28.58 -5.46
CA GLY A 623 -12.85 29.94 -5.70
C GLY A 623 -11.93 30.66 -6.68
N GLY A 624 -12.30 30.73 -7.97
CA GLY A 624 -11.58 31.56 -8.93
C GLY A 624 -11.83 31.26 -10.42
N MET A 625 -12.90 31.85 -10.97
CA MET A 625 -13.12 32.24 -12.38
C MET A 625 -12.63 31.31 -13.52
N ALA A 626 -13.57 30.68 -14.23
CA ALA A 626 -14.13 31.17 -15.51
C ALA A 626 -14.76 30.00 -16.30
N ALA A 627 -15.86 30.32 -16.99
CA ALA A 627 -16.76 29.40 -17.68
C ALA A 627 -16.08 28.46 -18.70
N GLY A 628 -16.42 27.18 -18.62
CA GLY A 628 -16.08 26.14 -19.58
C GLY A 628 -16.92 24.89 -19.32
N GLU A 629 -17.61 24.44 -20.35
CA GLU A 629 -18.68 23.44 -20.35
C GLU A 629 -18.34 22.09 -19.67
N GLY A 630 -19.27 21.59 -18.86
CA GLY A 630 -19.57 20.15 -18.83
C GLY A 630 -18.91 19.25 -17.78
N VAL A 631 -18.79 19.65 -16.52
CA VAL A 631 -18.66 18.69 -15.39
C VAL A 631 -19.55 19.16 -14.24
N GLN A 632 -20.59 18.38 -13.89
CA GLN A 632 -21.44 18.66 -12.73
C GLN A 632 -20.60 18.55 -11.45
N ALA A 633 -20.33 19.68 -10.79
CA ALA A 633 -19.82 19.74 -9.43
C ALA A 633 -20.74 18.94 -8.49
N GLN A 634 -20.18 18.28 -7.47
CA GLN A 634 -20.95 17.39 -6.63
C GLN A 634 -21.69 18.20 -5.56
N ALA A 635 -22.95 18.51 -5.84
CA ALA A 635 -23.84 19.22 -4.92
C ALA A 635 -23.84 18.61 -3.50
N ILE A 636 -23.77 19.46 -2.45
CA ILE A 636 -23.86 19.08 -1.03
C ILE A 636 -25.04 18.14 -0.76
N HIS A 637 -26.16 18.43 -1.41
CA HIS A 637 -27.36 17.62 -1.47
C HIS A 637 -28.05 17.94 -2.81
N PRO A 638 -28.87 17.06 -3.42
CA PRO A 638 -29.51 17.40 -4.71
C PRO A 638 -30.41 18.64 -4.68
N LEU A 639 -30.81 19.10 -3.48
CA LEU A 639 -31.50 20.37 -3.24
C LEU A 639 -30.62 21.49 -2.63
N LEU A 640 -29.34 21.24 -2.36
CA LEU A 640 -28.36 22.19 -1.85
C LEU A 640 -27.05 22.03 -2.63
N HIS A 641 -26.77 22.91 -3.59
CA HIS A 641 -25.64 22.70 -4.48
C HIS A 641 -24.35 23.22 -3.87
N THR A 642 -24.40 24.38 -3.24
CA THR A 642 -23.21 25.06 -2.71
C THR A 642 -23.53 25.74 -1.40
N ASN A 643 -22.58 25.71 -0.44
CA ASN A 643 -22.63 26.56 0.74
C ASN A 643 -22.15 27.96 0.33
N THR A 644 -23.05 28.94 0.43
CA THR A 644 -22.83 30.33 0.02
C THR A 644 -22.89 31.28 1.21
N SER A 645 -22.57 30.75 2.40
CA SER A 645 -22.52 31.51 3.64
C SER A 645 -21.42 32.57 3.59
N ASP A 646 -21.69 33.73 4.19
CA ASP A 646 -20.73 34.79 4.43
C ASP A 646 -20.90 35.31 5.88
N LEU A 647 -20.29 36.46 6.20
CA LEU A 647 -20.42 37.05 7.55
C LEU A 647 -21.84 37.55 7.88
N ARG A 648 -22.76 37.60 6.91
CA ARG A 648 -24.11 38.13 7.07
C ARG A 648 -25.12 37.01 7.32
N GLU A 649 -24.93 35.86 6.67
CA GLU A 649 -25.91 34.78 6.69
C GLU A 649 -25.27 33.40 6.53
N GLN A 650 -25.77 32.43 7.32
CA GLN A 650 -25.54 31.01 7.04
C GLN A 650 -26.48 30.58 5.92
N ARG A 651 -25.94 30.39 4.72
CA ARG A 651 -26.71 30.24 3.48
C ARG A 651 -26.25 29.09 2.62
N TYR A 652 -27.19 28.40 2.00
CA TYR A 652 -26.94 27.44 0.92
C TYR A 652 -27.71 27.85 -0.33
N SER A 653 -27.14 27.60 -1.51
CA SER A 653 -27.75 27.92 -2.80
C SER A 653 -27.90 26.69 -3.68
N ALA A 654 -28.94 26.66 -4.51
CA ALA A 654 -29.16 25.67 -5.56
C ALA A 654 -29.70 26.32 -6.83
N ALA A 655 -29.28 25.84 -7.99
CA ALA A 655 -29.75 26.32 -9.29
C ALA A 655 -30.41 25.17 -10.06
N PHE A 656 -31.68 25.32 -10.41
CA PHE A 656 -32.47 24.29 -11.06
C PHE A 656 -32.81 24.65 -12.49
N THR A 657 -32.51 23.75 -13.41
CA THR A 657 -32.76 23.88 -14.86
C THR A 657 -34.21 23.58 -15.23
N GLY A 658 -35.01 23.05 -14.29
CA GLY A 658 -36.35 22.55 -14.54
C GLY A 658 -36.38 21.18 -15.20
N GLN A 659 -35.22 20.56 -15.49
CA GLN A 659 -35.12 19.20 -16.03
C GLN A 659 -34.93 18.13 -14.95
N GLU A 660 -34.67 18.55 -13.71
CA GLU A 660 -34.56 17.66 -12.55
C GLU A 660 -35.87 16.87 -12.42
N PHE A 661 -35.79 15.58 -12.09
CA PHE A 661 -36.97 14.70 -12.15
C PHE A 661 -38.15 15.24 -11.33
N PHE A 662 -37.89 15.81 -10.14
CA PHE A 662 -38.92 16.34 -9.26
C PHE A 662 -39.52 17.67 -9.75
N LEU A 663 -38.89 18.36 -10.70
CA LEU A 663 -39.43 19.56 -11.36
C LEU A 663 -40.08 19.23 -12.69
N ALA A 664 -39.46 18.36 -13.49
CA ALA A 664 -39.98 17.91 -14.78
C ALA A 664 -41.30 17.13 -14.61
N ASP A 665 -41.41 16.33 -13.54
CA ASP A 665 -42.57 15.50 -13.25
C ASP A 665 -43.56 16.16 -12.28
N HIS A 666 -43.35 17.41 -11.85
CA HIS A 666 -44.30 18.16 -11.01
C HIS A 666 -44.86 19.38 -11.77
N GLN A 667 -45.98 19.19 -12.46
CA GLN A 667 -46.60 20.24 -13.27
C GLN A 667 -47.94 20.70 -12.69
N VAL A 668 -48.11 22.01 -12.57
CA VAL A 668 -49.35 22.65 -12.14
C VAL A 668 -49.82 23.59 -13.24
N ASN A 669 -50.99 23.31 -13.82
CA ASN A 669 -51.54 24.04 -14.98
C ASN A 669 -50.55 24.16 -16.16
N GLY A 670 -49.69 23.16 -16.36
CA GLY A 670 -48.68 23.13 -17.41
C GLY A 670 -47.37 23.83 -17.07
N GLU A 671 -47.25 24.46 -15.90
CA GLU A 671 -46.01 25.06 -15.40
C GLU A 671 -45.24 24.06 -14.51
N ARG A 672 -43.91 24.03 -14.62
CA ARG A 672 -43.06 23.24 -13.73
C ARG A 672 -42.88 23.98 -12.40
N ILE A 673 -43.46 23.44 -11.34
CA ILE A 673 -43.46 24.05 -10.02
C ILE A 673 -42.58 23.25 -9.09
N PHE A 674 -41.72 23.92 -8.31
CA PHE A 674 -40.91 23.25 -7.29
C PHE A 674 -41.83 22.60 -6.23
N PRO A 675 -41.75 21.26 -6.01
CA PRO A 675 -42.70 20.57 -5.14
C PRO A 675 -42.68 21.07 -3.70
N GLY A 676 -43.85 21.15 -3.06
CA GLY A 676 -44.00 21.54 -1.65
C GLY A 676 -43.11 20.75 -0.69
N VAL A 677 -42.98 19.44 -0.94
CA VAL A 677 -42.16 18.50 -0.17
C VAL A 677 -40.65 18.72 -0.36
N ALA A 678 -40.23 19.27 -1.50
CA ALA A 678 -38.83 19.57 -1.75
C ALA A 678 -38.32 20.73 -0.89
N TYR A 679 -39.17 21.72 -0.56
CA TYR A 679 -38.82 22.76 0.41
C TYR A 679 -38.52 22.18 1.80
N LEU A 680 -39.29 21.16 2.22
CA LEU A 680 -39.11 20.50 3.52
C LEU A 680 -37.77 19.75 3.57
N GLU A 681 -37.46 19.01 2.50
CA GLU A 681 -36.19 18.30 2.42
C GLU A 681 -35.00 19.26 2.31
N MET A 682 -35.15 20.36 1.57
CA MET A 682 -34.13 21.41 1.49
C MET A 682 -33.84 22.02 2.87
N ALA A 683 -34.89 22.35 3.65
CA ALA A 683 -34.76 22.84 5.01
C ALA A 683 -34.10 21.83 5.97
N ARG A 684 -34.57 20.58 5.95
CA ARG A 684 -34.00 19.51 6.77
C ARG A 684 -32.51 19.29 6.44
N ALA A 685 -32.17 19.20 5.16
CA ALA A 685 -30.81 18.98 4.71
C ALA A 685 -29.90 20.15 5.10
N ALA A 686 -30.36 21.40 4.98
CA ALA A 686 -29.57 22.58 5.29
C ALA A 686 -29.27 22.67 6.79
N VAL A 687 -30.27 22.43 7.65
CA VAL A 687 -30.13 22.44 9.10
C VAL A 687 -29.17 21.34 9.59
N ILE A 688 -29.23 20.15 8.99
CA ILE A 688 -28.29 19.07 9.30
C ILE A 688 -26.88 19.41 8.84
N CYS A 689 -26.72 19.91 7.62
CA CYS A 689 -25.42 20.31 7.09
C CYS A 689 -24.76 21.41 7.94
N ALA A 690 -25.54 22.41 8.38
CA ALA A 690 -25.03 23.52 9.18
C ALA A 690 -24.71 23.15 10.63
N SER A 691 -25.41 22.16 11.20
CA SER A 691 -25.24 21.77 12.61
C SER A 691 -24.15 20.75 12.86
N GLY A 692 -23.66 20.05 11.82
CA GLY A 692 -22.69 18.95 11.96
C GLY A 692 -23.24 17.75 12.75
N ARG A 693 -24.55 17.69 13.01
CA ARG A 693 -25.21 16.60 13.74
C ARG A 693 -25.62 15.50 12.77
N GLU A 694 -25.34 14.24 13.10
CA GLU A 694 -25.88 13.11 12.35
C GLU A 694 -27.32 12.80 12.79
N CYS A 695 -28.26 12.73 11.83
CA CYS A 695 -29.57 12.13 12.10
C CYS A 695 -29.39 10.63 12.31
N ASN A 696 -29.69 10.14 13.51
CA ASN A 696 -29.69 8.72 13.84
C ASN A 696 -31.08 8.30 14.35
N ARG A 697 -31.25 7.04 14.78
CA ARG A 697 -32.57 6.56 15.24
C ARG A 697 -33.12 7.29 16.46
N GLU A 698 -32.27 7.99 17.23
CA GLU A 698 -32.62 8.63 18.50
C GLU A 698 -32.74 10.17 18.39
N ALA A 699 -32.21 10.78 17.31
CA ALA A 699 -32.24 12.22 17.07
C ALA A 699 -32.82 12.56 15.69
N ALA A 700 -33.86 13.40 15.65
CA ALA A 700 -34.58 13.81 14.44
C ALA A 700 -34.74 15.33 14.34
N VAL A 701 -35.06 15.81 13.13
CA VAL A 701 -35.42 17.22 12.88
C VAL A 701 -36.94 17.32 12.76
N SER A 702 -37.55 18.13 13.62
CA SER A 702 -38.97 18.49 13.55
C SER A 702 -39.11 19.86 12.89
N LEU A 703 -39.77 19.92 11.74
CA LEU A 703 -40.11 21.17 11.06
C LEU A 703 -41.49 21.65 11.53
N ARG A 704 -41.59 22.89 12.00
CA ARG A 704 -42.81 23.51 12.54
C ARG A 704 -43.02 24.88 11.92
N ASN A 705 -44.25 25.39 12.05
CA ASN A 705 -44.63 26.73 11.58
C ASN A 705 -44.32 26.96 10.08
N LEU A 706 -44.51 25.92 9.27
CA LEU A 706 -44.22 25.95 7.84
C LEU A 706 -45.22 26.83 7.10
N VAL A 707 -44.69 27.77 6.32
CA VAL A 707 -45.48 28.65 5.44
C VAL A 707 -44.92 28.52 4.02
N TRP A 708 -45.78 28.17 3.06
CA TRP A 708 -45.48 28.29 1.63
C TRP A 708 -46.07 29.60 1.12
N SER A 709 -45.20 30.53 0.73
CA SER A 709 -45.58 31.90 0.40
C SER A 709 -45.79 32.08 -1.11
N VAL A 710 -44.74 31.83 -1.90
CA VAL A 710 -44.75 32.01 -3.36
C VAL A 710 -44.12 30.77 -4.01
N PRO A 711 -44.78 30.10 -4.96
CA PRO A 711 -44.19 28.93 -5.62
C PRO A 711 -43.02 29.32 -6.52
N VAL A 712 -41.90 28.60 -6.40
CA VAL A 712 -40.81 28.66 -7.38
C VAL A 712 -41.27 28.01 -8.69
N LYS A 713 -41.17 28.77 -9.79
CA LYS A 713 -41.49 28.32 -11.14
C LYS A 713 -40.21 28.14 -11.93
N ALA A 714 -40.03 26.98 -12.57
CA ALA A 714 -38.91 26.76 -13.48
C ALA A 714 -39.33 27.12 -14.92
N GLY A 715 -38.68 28.14 -15.48
CA GLY A 715 -38.91 28.66 -16.84
C GLY A 715 -37.93 28.07 -17.87
N ALA A 716 -37.62 28.84 -18.91
CA ALA A 716 -36.58 28.48 -19.88
C ALA A 716 -35.17 28.60 -19.29
N ASP A 717 -34.98 29.57 -18.38
CA ASP A 717 -33.71 29.83 -17.70
C ASP A 717 -33.65 29.11 -16.34
N PRO A 718 -32.44 28.69 -15.89
CA PRO A 718 -32.28 28.08 -14.58
C PRO A 718 -32.71 29.01 -13.45
N VAL A 719 -33.54 28.53 -12.54
CA VAL A 719 -33.96 29.28 -11.35
C VAL A 719 -33.00 29.02 -10.20
N ARG A 720 -32.47 30.10 -9.60
CA ARG A 720 -31.63 30.03 -8.41
C ARG A 720 -32.47 30.28 -7.16
N ILE A 721 -32.33 29.39 -6.18
CA ILE A 721 -32.96 29.53 -4.87
C ILE A 721 -31.92 29.39 -3.75
N HIS A 722 -32.19 30.06 -2.65
CA HIS A 722 -31.36 30.13 -1.47
C HIS A 722 -32.13 29.63 -0.27
N ILE A 723 -31.43 29.06 0.71
CA ILE A 723 -31.96 28.86 2.05
C ILE A 723 -31.05 29.54 3.08
N GLY A 724 -31.63 30.49 3.80
CA GLY A 724 -31.05 31.16 4.96
C GLY A 724 -31.37 30.42 6.24
N LEU A 725 -30.39 30.33 7.15
CA LEU A 725 -30.55 29.73 8.47
C LEU A 725 -30.23 30.75 9.57
N HIS A 726 -31.15 30.91 10.52
CA HIS A 726 -31.05 31.84 11.63
C HIS A 726 -31.18 31.09 12.96
N PRO A 727 -30.09 30.91 13.72
CA PRO A 727 -30.16 30.23 15.02
C PRO A 727 -30.90 31.10 16.03
N GLU A 728 -31.97 30.55 16.62
CA GLU A 728 -32.79 31.25 17.64
C GLU A 728 -32.59 30.66 19.05
N GLY A 729 -31.84 29.54 19.16
CA GLY A 729 -31.52 28.87 20.42
C GLY A 729 -30.65 27.63 20.21
N HIS A 730 -30.33 26.91 21.29
CA HIS A 730 -29.41 25.75 21.24
C HIS A 730 -29.89 24.59 20.34
N ASP A 731 -31.22 24.44 20.23
CA ASP A 731 -31.86 23.37 19.45
C ASP A 731 -32.93 23.88 18.48
N GLN A 732 -32.91 25.18 18.16
CA GLN A 732 -33.91 25.85 17.32
C GLN A 732 -33.25 26.70 16.24
N VAL A 733 -33.68 26.50 14.99
CA VAL A 733 -33.19 27.23 13.81
C VAL A 733 -34.38 27.69 12.97
N ALA A 734 -34.58 28.99 12.82
CA ALA A 734 -35.49 29.54 11.82
C ALA A 734 -34.84 29.44 10.43
N PHE A 735 -35.64 29.24 9.40
CA PHE A 735 -35.16 29.20 8.02
C PHE A 735 -36.10 29.92 7.06
N GLU A 736 -35.52 30.50 6.02
CA GLU A 736 -36.22 31.13 4.90
C GLU A 736 -35.64 30.61 3.59
N ILE A 737 -36.50 30.18 2.67
CA ILE A 737 -36.15 29.77 1.31
C ILE A 737 -36.62 30.89 0.38
N TYR A 738 -35.70 31.50 -0.35
CA TYR A 738 -35.97 32.70 -1.14
C TYR A 738 -35.21 32.71 -2.48
N SER A 739 -35.61 33.58 -3.41
CA SER A 739 -34.86 33.94 -4.61
C SER A 739 -34.58 35.45 -4.64
N GLU A 740 -33.49 35.82 -5.29
CA GLU A 740 -33.07 37.22 -5.49
C GLU A 740 -33.57 37.71 -6.86
N ASN A 741 -33.98 38.98 -6.96
CA ASN A 741 -34.32 39.60 -8.25
C ASN A 741 -33.04 39.96 -9.02
N GLU A 742 -32.93 39.55 -10.30
CA GLU A 742 -31.74 39.82 -11.13
C GLU A 742 -31.49 41.33 -11.38
N ALA A 743 -32.52 42.17 -11.25
CA ALA A 743 -32.41 43.62 -11.43
C ALA A 743 -32.06 44.37 -10.15
N ASP A 744 -32.33 43.78 -8.98
CA ASP A 744 -32.06 44.37 -7.66
C ASP A 744 -31.87 43.26 -6.61
N ALA A 745 -30.62 43.01 -6.23
CA ALA A 745 -30.27 41.92 -5.31
C ALA A 745 -30.80 42.14 -3.88
N ASP A 746 -31.24 43.36 -3.54
CA ASP A 746 -31.85 43.66 -2.23
C ASP A 746 -33.36 43.34 -2.19
N GLU A 747 -33.98 43.03 -3.35
CA GLU A 747 -35.39 42.60 -3.44
C GLU A 747 -35.49 41.07 -3.42
N LEU A 748 -35.86 40.52 -2.25
CA LEU A 748 -36.00 39.08 -2.01
C LEU A 748 -37.46 38.61 -2.16
N THR A 749 -37.67 37.49 -2.86
CA THR A 749 -38.96 36.78 -2.87
C THR A 749 -38.89 35.56 -1.97
N ILE A 750 -39.57 35.59 -0.82
CA ILE A 750 -39.67 34.44 0.09
C ILE A 750 -40.65 33.42 -0.49
N HIS A 751 -40.18 32.19 -0.69
CA HIS A 751 -40.93 31.06 -1.21
C HIS A 751 -41.50 30.17 -0.11
N SER A 752 -40.70 29.92 0.93
CA SER A 752 -41.10 29.11 2.08
C SER A 752 -40.32 29.52 3.33
N GLN A 753 -40.93 29.41 4.49
CA GLN A 753 -40.25 29.68 5.76
C GLN A 753 -40.78 28.78 6.87
N GLY A 754 -40.01 28.63 7.94
CA GLY A 754 -40.43 27.87 9.11
C GLY A 754 -39.35 27.77 10.17
N THR A 755 -39.55 26.87 11.12
CA THR A 755 -38.61 26.63 12.22
C THR A 755 -38.29 25.15 12.34
N ALA A 756 -37.01 24.82 12.39
CA ALA A 756 -36.50 23.49 12.65
C ALA A 756 -36.10 23.33 14.13
N TYR A 757 -36.48 22.20 14.71
CA TYR A 757 -36.12 21.81 16.07
C TYR A 757 -35.39 20.48 16.06
N PHE A 758 -34.30 20.39 16.81
CA PHE A 758 -33.66 19.10 17.10
C PHE A 758 -34.43 18.42 18.24
N VAL A 759 -35.00 17.25 17.96
CA VAL A 759 -35.83 16.50 18.91
C VAL A 759 -35.35 15.07 19.04
N GLN A 760 -35.64 14.44 20.19
CA GLN A 760 -35.50 12.99 20.32
C GLN A 760 -36.64 12.29 19.58
N ASN A 761 -36.30 11.23 18.86
CA ASN A 761 -37.25 10.49 18.05
C ASN A 761 -37.97 9.42 18.89
N ASP A 762 -39.30 9.49 18.98
CA ASP A 762 -40.16 8.42 19.51
C ASP A 762 -41.10 7.93 18.39
N PRO A 763 -40.68 6.94 17.59
CA PRO A 763 -41.52 6.38 16.55
C PRO A 763 -42.58 5.51 17.26
N GLY A 764 -43.71 6.14 17.62
CA GLY A 764 -44.88 5.42 18.12
C GLY A 764 -45.32 4.28 17.19
N PRO A 765 -46.21 3.39 17.65
CA PRO A 765 -46.60 2.21 16.88
C PRO A 765 -47.25 2.60 15.54
N ALA A 766 -46.63 2.18 14.43
CA ALA A 766 -47.19 2.33 13.10
C ALA A 766 -48.12 1.16 12.80
N ALA A 767 -49.42 1.43 12.68
CA ALA A 767 -50.39 0.44 12.17
C ALA A 767 -50.37 0.43 10.63
N PRO A 768 -50.40 -0.74 9.96
CA PRO A 768 -50.51 -0.83 8.51
C PRO A 768 -51.72 -0.05 7.97
N VAL A 769 -51.53 0.70 6.89
CA VAL A 769 -52.58 1.54 6.24
C VAL A 769 -53.86 0.75 5.94
N ARG A 770 -53.73 -0.53 5.59
CA ARG A 770 -54.87 -1.41 5.32
C ARG A 770 -55.68 -1.72 6.58
N GLU A 771 -55.03 -1.92 7.72
CA GLU A 771 -55.71 -2.15 9.00
C GLU A 771 -56.48 -0.89 9.44
N ILE A 772 -55.89 0.30 9.25
CA ILE A 772 -56.58 1.58 9.51
C ILE A 772 -57.80 1.72 8.58
N ALA A 773 -57.66 1.39 7.30
CA ALA A 773 -58.74 1.49 6.32
C ALA A 773 -59.88 0.50 6.59
N GLU A 774 -59.57 -0.72 7.02
CA GLU A 774 -60.54 -1.76 7.39
C GLU A 774 -61.30 -1.38 8.66
N GLN A 775 -60.59 -0.95 9.71
CA GLN A 775 -61.21 -0.51 10.98
C GLN A 775 -62.12 0.71 10.78
N ALA A 776 -61.74 1.64 9.90
CA ALA A 776 -62.51 2.84 9.60
C ALA A 776 -63.53 2.69 8.45
N GLN A 777 -63.70 1.48 7.89
CA GLN A 777 -64.64 1.16 6.80
C GLN A 777 -64.51 2.10 5.59
N LEU A 778 -63.28 2.38 5.17
CA LEU A 778 -62.98 3.33 4.09
C LEU A 778 -63.16 2.69 2.70
N SER A 779 -63.63 3.47 1.74
CA SER A 779 -63.73 3.05 0.35
C SER A 779 -62.38 3.20 -0.36
N ARG A 780 -61.98 2.17 -1.13
CA ARG A 780 -60.75 2.18 -1.91
C ARG A 780 -60.93 2.86 -3.27
N PHE A 781 -59.99 3.73 -3.62
CA PHE A 781 -59.81 4.36 -4.92
C PHE A 781 -58.50 3.88 -5.53
N THR A 782 -58.49 3.59 -6.83
CA THR A 782 -57.27 3.15 -7.54
C THR A 782 -56.36 4.33 -7.84
N ALA A 783 -55.06 4.05 -7.99
CA ALA A 783 -54.07 5.04 -8.37
C ALA A 783 -54.46 5.78 -9.66
N GLU A 784 -54.96 5.08 -10.68
CA GLU A 784 -55.35 5.65 -11.97
C GLU A 784 -56.47 6.67 -11.80
N ARG A 785 -57.48 6.35 -10.96
CA ARG A 785 -58.59 7.27 -10.68
C ARG A 785 -58.11 8.51 -9.92
N CYS A 786 -57.18 8.34 -8.98
CA CYS A 786 -56.58 9.45 -8.24
C CYS A 786 -55.80 10.39 -9.16
N TYR A 787 -54.89 9.88 -9.99
CA TYR A 787 -54.12 10.72 -10.92
C TYR A 787 -54.97 11.34 -12.03
N ALA A 788 -56.02 10.65 -12.51
CA ALA A 788 -56.97 11.24 -13.45
C ALA A 788 -57.70 12.44 -12.84
N TYR A 789 -58.13 12.33 -11.58
CA TYR A 789 -58.74 13.44 -10.85
C TYR A 789 -57.75 14.59 -10.63
N LEU A 790 -56.53 14.31 -10.16
CA LEU A 790 -55.47 15.31 -9.96
C LEU A 790 -55.17 16.07 -11.27
N ARG A 791 -55.06 15.36 -12.40
CA ARG A 791 -54.88 15.99 -13.71
C ARG A 791 -56.07 16.87 -14.11
N SER A 792 -57.30 16.45 -13.80
CA SER A 792 -58.51 17.22 -14.13
C SER A 792 -58.59 18.58 -13.40
N ILE A 793 -57.88 18.72 -12.27
CA ILE A 793 -57.76 19.97 -11.51
C ILE A 793 -56.42 20.69 -11.75
N GLY A 794 -55.67 20.28 -12.78
CA GLY A 794 -54.44 20.93 -13.21
C GLY A 794 -53.15 20.40 -12.59
N LEU A 795 -53.18 19.32 -11.80
CA LEU A 795 -51.99 18.71 -11.19
C LEU A 795 -51.55 17.48 -12.01
N ASP A 796 -50.55 17.65 -12.87
CA ASP A 796 -50.00 16.55 -13.67
C ASP A 796 -48.66 16.07 -13.11
N TYR A 797 -48.68 14.85 -12.58
CA TYR A 797 -47.51 14.18 -12.04
C TYR A 797 -46.92 13.22 -13.06
N GLY A 798 -45.62 13.36 -13.36
CA GLY A 798 -44.86 12.43 -14.18
C GLY A 798 -44.48 11.15 -13.43
N PRO A 799 -43.88 10.16 -14.11
CA PRO A 799 -43.62 8.83 -13.55
C PRO A 799 -42.87 8.83 -12.21
N ALA A 800 -41.94 9.75 -12.00
CA ALA A 800 -41.14 9.81 -10.79
C ALA A 800 -41.91 10.34 -9.57
N LEU A 801 -43.06 10.99 -9.75
CA LEU A 801 -43.92 11.50 -8.66
C LEU A 801 -45.24 10.75 -8.54
N ARG A 802 -45.35 9.57 -9.19
CA ARG A 802 -46.54 8.72 -9.12
C ARG A 802 -46.43 7.62 -8.03
N GLY A 803 -46.24 8.02 -6.78
CA GLY A 803 -46.08 7.09 -5.64
C GLY A 803 -47.36 6.48 -5.05
N ILE A 804 -48.55 7.03 -5.34
CA ILE A 804 -49.84 6.48 -4.88
C ILE A 804 -50.11 5.10 -5.50
N ALA A 805 -50.26 4.07 -4.66
CA ALA A 805 -50.74 2.74 -5.05
C ALA A 805 -52.25 2.58 -4.82
N ALA A 806 -52.78 3.11 -3.72
CA ALA A 806 -54.22 3.15 -3.44
C ALA A 806 -54.54 4.23 -2.41
N VAL A 807 -55.72 4.85 -2.52
CA VAL A 807 -56.25 5.79 -1.51
C VAL A 807 -57.51 5.20 -0.91
N TYR A 808 -57.63 5.26 0.41
CA TYR A 808 -58.81 4.83 1.14
C TYR A 808 -59.45 6.06 1.80
N SER A 809 -60.70 6.35 1.49
CA SER A 809 -61.41 7.50 2.04
C SER A 809 -62.89 7.22 2.24
N ARG A 810 -63.52 7.97 3.15
CA ARG A 810 -64.96 7.87 3.43
C ARG A 810 -65.72 8.70 2.40
N GLN A 811 -66.75 8.14 1.77
CA GLN A 811 -67.59 8.90 0.84
C GLN A 811 -68.19 10.12 1.54
N GLY A 812 -67.85 11.33 1.08
CA GLY A 812 -68.35 12.60 1.60
C GLY A 812 -67.80 13.04 2.97
N GLY A 813 -66.77 12.38 3.50
CA GLY A 813 -66.16 12.70 4.80
C GLY A 813 -64.76 13.32 4.70
N TYR A 814 -64.30 13.94 5.79
CA TYR A 814 -62.92 14.40 5.94
C TYR A 814 -62.01 13.25 6.41
N GLY A 815 -60.90 13.02 5.70
CA GLY A 815 -59.91 12.01 6.04
C GLY A 815 -59.68 10.96 4.94
N ALA A 816 -58.40 10.65 4.68
CA ALA A 816 -57.98 9.61 3.76
C ALA A 816 -56.65 9.01 4.23
N VAL A 817 -56.42 7.73 3.95
CA VAL A 817 -55.12 7.07 4.12
C VAL A 817 -54.65 6.53 2.77
N CYS A 818 -53.34 6.60 2.52
CA CYS A 818 -52.77 6.26 1.22
C CYS A 818 -51.74 5.15 1.37
N GLU A 819 -51.85 4.11 0.55
CA GLU A 819 -50.78 3.14 0.31
C GLU A 819 -49.84 3.76 -0.73
N ALA A 820 -48.57 3.92 -0.37
CA ALA A 820 -47.54 4.48 -1.23
C ALA A 820 -46.50 3.42 -1.59
N VAL A 821 -45.96 3.52 -2.80
CA VAL A 821 -44.85 2.72 -3.32
C VAL A 821 -43.75 3.65 -3.82
N ASP A 822 -42.50 3.16 -3.80
CA ASP A 822 -41.42 3.88 -4.44
C ASP A 822 -41.63 3.88 -5.96
N PRO A 823 -41.83 5.04 -6.61
CA PRO A 823 -42.06 5.11 -8.05
C PRO A 823 -40.80 4.67 -8.82
N ALA A 824 -41.00 4.05 -9.98
CA ALA A 824 -39.90 3.60 -10.84
C ALA A 824 -39.16 4.80 -11.44
N VAL A 825 -37.95 5.09 -10.94
CA VAL A 825 -37.07 6.13 -11.50
C VAL A 825 -36.32 5.54 -12.72
N PRO A 826 -36.44 6.12 -13.94
CA PRO A 826 -35.71 5.63 -15.11
C PRO A 826 -34.20 5.69 -14.92
N SER A 827 -33.48 4.70 -15.47
CA SER A 827 -32.01 4.66 -15.43
C SER A 827 -31.40 5.91 -16.08
N GLY A 828 -30.55 6.62 -15.33
CA GLY A 828 -29.87 7.83 -15.80
C GLY A 828 -30.46 9.16 -15.31
N LYS A 829 -31.61 9.16 -14.62
CA LYS A 829 -32.07 10.29 -13.82
C LYS A 829 -31.84 9.94 -12.35
N GLY A 830 -30.90 10.63 -11.69
CA GLY A 830 -30.39 10.24 -10.37
C GLY A 830 -31.49 10.01 -9.33
N THR A 831 -31.30 9.04 -8.45
CA THR A 831 -32.03 8.99 -7.17
C THR A 831 -31.41 10.02 -6.23
N VAL A 832 -32.23 10.69 -5.41
CA VAL A 832 -31.74 11.59 -4.36
C VAL A 832 -31.17 10.75 -3.21
N ARG A 833 -29.97 10.17 -3.42
CA ARG A 833 -29.24 9.49 -2.34
C ARG A 833 -28.97 10.52 -1.23
N GLY A 834 -29.38 10.20 0.00
CA GLY A 834 -29.22 11.09 1.16
C GLY A 834 -30.48 11.87 1.57
N SER A 835 -31.60 11.77 0.85
CA SER A 835 -32.86 12.39 1.29
C SER A 835 -33.65 11.57 2.31
N CYS A 836 -34.18 12.25 3.32
CA CYS A 836 -35.10 11.65 4.29
C CYS A 836 -36.58 11.87 3.88
N ILE A 837 -36.89 13.03 3.30
CA ILE A 837 -38.19 13.35 2.69
C ILE A 837 -37.97 13.28 1.17
N ARG A 838 -38.34 12.15 0.55
CA ARG A 838 -38.18 11.96 -0.89
C ARG A 838 -39.26 12.78 -1.64
N PRO A 839 -38.88 13.67 -2.58
CA PRO A 839 -39.83 14.44 -3.37
C PRO A 839 -40.80 13.60 -4.18
#